data_AF-A0A1F4RCU8-F1
#
_entry.id   AF-A0A1F4RCU8-F1
#
_cell.length_a   1.000
_cell.length_b   1.000
_cell.length_c   1.000
_cell.angle_alpha   90.00
_cell.angle_beta   90.00
_cell.angle_gamma   90.00
#
_symmetry.space_group_name_H-M   'P 1'
#
loop_
_entity.id
_entity.type
_entity.pdbx_description
1 polymer ?
#
loop_
_entity_poly.entity_id
_entity_poly.type
_entity_poly.pdbx_seq_one_letter_code
_entity_poly.pdbx_strand_id
1 'polypeptide(L)'
;MKGKVWIPFYIYIGTFSEKFHFSQKLSYNDCVQILIARYSGFCEGVERAYQIALEQTKTGQPVFMLGNLVHNTQVIEKLKSLNVKTVKSVAEIPAGSKGTLLISAHGVSPQVYEEAKGLGLGIIDTTCAWVKKAQRIAEESNEEDRTVIIVGDKGHAEVKGLVGWAGGRAQVIENIKDMDKIGGGKVSVIAQTTQAEEHFKKIVAAIRNKTKDVKEFNTICGATSKRQNAAVELAKKVDLILVIGDKMSANTKRLSELCSQTGTATHQIQTVAELDSTWLKGKTKIGLTAGASTPDWVVQEVVAKLGPAQKEKKCWFKALAIIILLCALLGRAQASVLQHVRYGDYKDKLRAVFDFDGSFGYETEGTKDKIVISLKDVDAAANIENYIELNDLVVRHFEIQKETNGLKVTIPLLASIEYTVFPLDNPPRLVVDFGREFLNIVSEGTVADGVELLSAKKGLAAGQINASILKVDLNKVEVKPALAKKTKPNIFQSFIDIITPWRQGTISRDFFLDKVVNIVNDHNAVAGINGTYFAPDGQPLGSLMIDQELVSFPIYDRTAFFLDQENQPYIDNISITSSFKLASGIRYTISGINQSRGSSDSIMYTPVWGETTKTNTQGLEIVVKKEKIVGINVSNSIIPDDGYVLSINGPGVETLAENVKVGDNINTSIRVIPYSTSPQSIINLISGGPRLIKKGRVYISKYQEQFKSDIAKGRAARTALGITKNRDLLLITVDGLPKKNKNTKENIGVTLEELSNLLLSLGAVEAMNLDGGSSATMVVNGRTINKPTAGFQRRISNALILKRL
;
A
#
# COMPACT_ATOMS: atom_id res chain seq x y z
N MET A 1 72.64 4.27 30.35
CA MET A 1 71.35 3.56 30.23
C MET A 1 71.42 2.63 29.01
N LYS A 2 70.96 1.38 28.94
CA LYS A 2 70.34 0.41 29.88
C LYS A 2 69.11 0.91 30.66
N GLY A 3 67.94 0.27 30.64
CA GLY A 3 67.48 -0.94 29.91
C GLY A 3 66.45 -1.72 30.76
N LYS A 4 65.84 -2.78 30.18
CA LYS A 4 64.88 -3.75 30.81
C LYS A 4 63.47 -3.20 31.14
N VAL A 5 62.40 -4.00 31.29
CA VAL A 5 61.90 -5.31 30.78
C VAL A 5 60.51 -5.46 31.42
N TRP A 6 59.53 -6.11 30.78
CA TRP A 6 58.49 -6.85 31.53
C TRP A 6 58.23 -8.22 30.90
N ILE A 7 57.97 -9.21 31.77
CA ILE A 7 58.03 -10.65 31.51
C ILE A 7 56.60 -11.21 31.41
N PRO A 8 56.31 -12.20 30.54
CA PRO A 8 54.99 -12.82 30.47
C PRO A 8 54.73 -13.71 31.69
N PHE A 9 53.53 -13.64 32.26
CA PHE A 9 53.07 -14.65 33.21
C PHE A 9 52.50 -15.86 32.47
N TYR A 10 53.34 -16.88 32.29
CA TYR A 10 52.88 -18.25 32.14
C TYR A 10 52.34 -18.74 33.48
N ILE A 11 51.14 -19.32 33.49
CA ILE A 11 50.80 -20.37 34.46
C ILE A 11 50.75 -21.68 33.68
N TYR A 12 51.85 -22.43 33.76
CA TYR A 12 51.93 -23.81 33.30
C TYR A 12 51.87 -24.69 34.55
N ILE A 13 50.70 -25.25 34.85
CA ILE A 13 50.60 -26.41 35.74
C ILE A 13 50.46 -27.62 34.84
N GLY A 14 51.45 -28.51 34.92
CA GLY A 14 51.59 -29.62 33.99
C GLY A 14 50.56 -30.72 34.20
N THR A 15 50.10 -31.28 33.09
CA THR A 15 49.91 -32.72 32.86
C THR A 15 49.36 -33.57 34.02
N PHE A 16 48.08 -33.91 33.91
CA PHE A 16 47.70 -35.33 34.00
C PHE A 16 46.82 -35.71 32.80
N SER A 17 46.99 -36.93 32.31
CA SER A 17 46.32 -37.51 31.12
C SER A 17 44.85 -37.84 31.43
N GLU A 18 43.87 -37.78 30.51
CA GLU A 18 43.79 -38.50 29.23
C GLU A 18 42.74 -37.91 28.26
N LYS A 19 42.96 -38.21 26.96
CA LYS A 19 42.00 -38.27 25.83
C LYS A 19 40.56 -37.76 26.05
N PHE A 20 40.23 -36.65 25.38
CA PHE A 20 39.04 -36.59 24.50
C PHE A 20 39.30 -35.66 23.31
N HIS A 21 39.35 -36.22 22.11
CA HIS A 21 39.35 -35.42 20.88
C HIS A 21 37.94 -34.87 20.65
N PHE A 22 37.78 -33.54 20.71
CA PHE A 22 36.60 -32.87 20.17
C PHE A 22 37.03 -31.72 19.25
N SER A 23 37.32 -32.07 17.99
CA SER A 23 37.64 -31.10 16.95
C SER A 23 36.37 -30.42 16.42
N GLN A 24 35.79 -29.52 17.21
CA GLN A 24 34.90 -28.49 16.67
C GLN A 24 35.68 -27.20 16.47
N LYS A 25 35.95 -26.86 15.20
CA LYS A 25 36.19 -25.48 14.80
C LYS A 25 34.93 -24.68 15.13
N LEU A 26 34.98 -23.90 16.22
CA LEU A 26 34.04 -22.80 16.41
C LEU A 26 34.27 -21.80 15.27
N SER A 27 33.44 -21.85 14.22
CA SER A 27 33.47 -20.82 13.18
C SER A 27 32.88 -19.55 13.77
N TYR A 28 33.66 -18.48 13.71
CA TYR A 28 33.25 -17.15 14.14
C TYR A 28 32.23 -16.60 13.14
N ASN A 29 30.96 -16.96 13.31
CA ASN A 29 29.87 -16.39 12.54
C ASN A 29 29.49 -15.05 13.17
N ASP A 30 30.16 -13.99 12.72
CA ASP A 30 29.72 -12.62 12.96
C ASP A 30 28.26 -12.45 12.52
N CYS A 31 27.47 -11.71 13.30
CA CYS A 31 26.04 -11.54 13.05
C CYS A 31 25.81 -10.58 11.86
N VAL A 32 25.57 -11.14 10.67
CA VAL A 32 25.40 -10.38 9.43
C VAL A 32 23.97 -9.85 9.30
N GLN A 33 23.81 -8.54 9.16
CA GLN A 33 22.54 -7.89 8.86
C GLN A 33 22.26 -7.89 7.35
N ILE A 34 21.23 -8.62 6.92
CA ILE A 34 20.76 -8.62 5.53
C ILE A 34 19.70 -7.53 5.35
N LEU A 35 19.88 -6.65 4.37
CA LEU A 35 18.94 -5.57 4.00
C LEU A 35 18.50 -5.73 2.54
N ILE A 36 17.20 -5.84 2.28
CA ILE A 36 16.66 -6.01 0.93
C ILE A 36 16.14 -4.66 0.39
N ALA A 37 16.43 -4.35 -0.88
CA ALA A 37 15.99 -3.11 -1.52
C ALA A 37 14.46 -3.06 -1.63
N ARG A 38 13.86 -1.91 -1.30
CA ARG A 38 12.39 -1.69 -1.30
C ARG A 38 11.71 -2.07 -2.62
N TYR A 39 12.43 -1.95 -3.73
CA TYR A 39 11.99 -2.39 -5.04
C TYR A 39 13.02 -3.39 -5.58
N SER A 40 12.85 -4.66 -5.23
CA SER A 40 13.61 -5.82 -5.72
C SER A 40 12.64 -6.87 -6.26
N GLY A 41 13.16 -7.92 -6.89
CA GLY A 41 12.32 -8.99 -7.45
C GLY A 41 11.54 -8.54 -8.69
N PHE A 42 10.42 -9.21 -8.98
CA PHE A 42 9.57 -8.89 -10.13
C PHE A 42 9.00 -7.46 -10.07
N CYS A 43 8.68 -6.87 -11.23
CA CYS A 43 7.78 -5.72 -11.28
C CYS A 43 6.31 -6.20 -11.31
N GLU A 44 5.36 -5.32 -10.98
CA GLU A 44 3.93 -5.69 -10.87
C GLU A 44 3.37 -6.33 -12.15
N GLY A 45 3.76 -5.84 -13.33
CA GLY A 45 3.34 -6.44 -14.62
C GLY A 45 3.87 -7.86 -14.81
N VAL A 46 5.12 -8.11 -14.40
CA VAL A 46 5.76 -9.43 -14.46
C VAL A 46 5.17 -10.39 -13.43
N GLU A 47 5.01 -9.96 -12.18
CA GLU A 47 4.38 -10.76 -11.11
C GLU A 47 2.95 -11.14 -11.50
N ARG A 48 2.15 -10.18 -11.98
CA ARG A 48 0.79 -10.46 -12.50
C ARG A 48 0.84 -11.51 -13.59
N ALA A 49 1.71 -11.35 -14.59
CA ALA A 49 1.81 -12.26 -15.71
C ALA A 49 2.22 -13.68 -15.29
N TYR A 50 3.23 -13.80 -14.42
CA TYR A 50 3.69 -15.06 -13.89
C TYR A 50 2.62 -15.78 -13.06
N GLN A 51 1.94 -15.08 -12.15
CA GLN A 51 0.86 -15.69 -11.36
C GLN A 51 -0.32 -16.13 -12.22
N ILE A 52 -0.72 -15.35 -13.23
CA ILE A 52 -1.77 -15.77 -14.18
C ILE A 52 -1.34 -17.03 -14.94
N ALA A 53 -0.09 -17.08 -15.44
CA ALA A 53 0.44 -18.27 -16.10
C ALA A 53 0.40 -19.51 -15.18
N LEU A 54 0.80 -19.38 -13.91
CA LEU A 54 0.71 -20.45 -12.93
C LEU A 54 -0.74 -20.92 -12.69
N GLU A 55 -1.71 -20.01 -12.54
CA GLU A 55 -3.11 -20.41 -12.39
C GLU A 55 -3.63 -21.17 -13.61
N GLN A 56 -3.25 -20.78 -14.83
CA GLN A 56 -3.64 -21.52 -16.04
C GLN A 56 -3.12 -22.96 -16.06
N THR A 57 -1.92 -23.23 -15.52
CA THR A 57 -1.39 -24.61 -15.46
C THR A 57 -2.21 -25.54 -14.56
N LYS A 58 -3.02 -25.01 -13.63
CA LYS A 58 -3.89 -25.80 -12.75
C LYS A 58 -5.19 -26.26 -13.42
N THR A 59 -5.53 -25.70 -14.59
CA THR A 59 -6.79 -26.03 -15.31
C THR A 59 -6.77 -27.40 -15.99
N GLY A 60 -5.59 -28.02 -16.13
CA GLY A 60 -5.40 -29.28 -16.87
C GLY A 60 -5.45 -29.13 -18.40
N GLN A 61 -5.76 -27.94 -18.93
CA GLN A 61 -5.75 -27.67 -20.36
C GLN A 61 -4.34 -27.31 -20.87
N PRO A 62 -4.01 -27.58 -22.15
CA PRO A 62 -2.77 -27.11 -22.76
C PRO A 62 -2.65 -25.58 -22.71
N VAL A 63 -1.52 -25.08 -22.18
CA VAL A 63 -1.20 -23.65 -22.15
C VAL A 63 -0.09 -23.38 -23.18
N PHE A 64 -0.44 -22.61 -24.22
CA PHE A 64 0.51 -22.13 -25.22
C PHE A 64 0.90 -20.69 -24.86
N MET A 65 2.19 -20.39 -24.82
CA MET A 65 2.70 -19.09 -24.42
C MET A 65 3.41 -18.44 -25.61
N LEU A 66 2.90 -17.29 -26.05
CA LEU A 66 3.45 -16.60 -27.21
C LEU A 66 4.68 -15.78 -26.82
N GLY A 67 5.85 -16.23 -27.30
CA GLY A 67 7.14 -15.76 -26.85
C GLY A 67 7.45 -16.13 -25.40
N ASN A 68 8.49 -15.52 -24.82
CA ASN A 68 8.78 -15.68 -23.40
C ASN A 68 7.90 -14.74 -22.58
N LEU A 69 7.32 -15.24 -21.47
CA LEU A 69 6.56 -14.42 -20.53
C LEU A 69 7.37 -13.20 -20.06
N VAL A 70 8.65 -13.45 -19.78
CA VAL A 70 9.69 -12.51 -19.40
C VAL A 70 11.07 -12.97 -19.88
N HIS A 71 12.00 -12.03 -19.95
CA HIS A 71 13.42 -12.31 -20.13
C HIS A 71 14.06 -12.73 -18.79
N ASN A 72 13.80 -13.99 -18.39
CA ASN A 72 14.49 -14.71 -17.31
C ASN A 72 14.41 -16.23 -17.52
N THR A 73 15.56 -16.89 -17.53
CA THR A 73 15.69 -18.34 -17.79
C THR A 73 14.98 -19.22 -16.74
N GLN A 74 15.15 -18.92 -15.45
CA GLN A 74 14.55 -19.69 -14.35
C GLN A 74 13.01 -19.71 -14.42
N VAL A 75 12.42 -18.58 -14.82
CA VAL A 75 10.96 -18.45 -15.01
C VAL A 75 10.49 -19.28 -16.21
N ILE A 76 11.22 -19.24 -17.31
CA ILE A 76 10.91 -20.02 -18.53
C ILE A 76 11.01 -21.53 -18.24
N GLU A 77 12.07 -21.97 -17.56
CA GLU A 77 12.26 -23.37 -17.15
C GLU A 77 11.17 -23.84 -16.18
N LYS A 78 10.80 -22.99 -15.20
CA LYS A 78 9.73 -23.31 -14.26
C LYS A 78 8.38 -23.49 -14.98
N LEU A 79 8.03 -22.60 -15.91
CA LEU A 79 6.79 -22.73 -16.68
C LEU A 79 6.80 -23.97 -17.61
N LYS A 80 7.94 -24.26 -18.25
CA LYS A 80 8.11 -25.50 -19.05
C LYS A 80 7.92 -26.77 -18.21
N SER A 81 8.43 -26.79 -16.97
CA SER A 81 8.21 -27.89 -16.01
C SER A 81 6.74 -28.09 -15.60
N LEU A 82 5.89 -27.09 -15.85
CA LEU A 82 4.44 -27.10 -15.63
C LEU A 82 3.65 -27.24 -16.94
N ASN A 83 4.27 -27.85 -17.96
CA ASN A 83 3.68 -28.12 -19.29
C ASN A 83 3.26 -26.88 -20.11
N VAL A 84 3.74 -25.67 -19.77
CA VAL A 84 3.55 -24.48 -20.62
C VAL A 84 4.44 -24.57 -21.86
N LYS A 85 3.84 -24.58 -23.05
CA LYS A 85 4.55 -24.67 -24.33
C LYS A 85 4.80 -23.27 -24.90
N THR A 86 6.07 -22.86 -24.98
CA THR A 86 6.46 -21.62 -25.69
C THR A 86 6.35 -21.81 -27.20
N VAL A 87 5.63 -20.90 -27.88
CA VAL A 87 5.52 -20.80 -29.33
C VAL A 87 5.98 -19.41 -29.81
N LYS A 88 6.48 -19.30 -31.04
CA LYS A 88 6.95 -18.03 -31.63
C LYS A 88 5.85 -17.27 -32.39
N SER A 89 4.86 -18.00 -32.91
CA SER A 89 3.67 -17.47 -33.59
C SER A 89 2.46 -18.33 -33.27
N VAL A 90 1.25 -17.81 -33.50
CA VAL A 90 0.02 -18.60 -33.33
C VAL A 90 -0.04 -19.77 -34.32
N ALA A 91 0.55 -19.60 -35.51
CA ALA A 91 0.64 -20.64 -36.54
C ALA A 91 1.50 -21.87 -36.17
N GLU A 92 2.33 -21.81 -35.12
CA GLU A 92 3.01 -23.00 -34.58
C GLU A 92 2.08 -23.91 -33.75
N ILE A 93 0.85 -23.47 -33.45
CA ILE A 93 -0.15 -24.26 -32.71
C ILE A 93 -0.97 -25.11 -33.71
N PRO A 94 -1.01 -26.45 -33.55
CA PRO A 94 -1.76 -27.31 -34.48
C PRO A 94 -3.26 -26.95 -34.53
N ALA A 95 -3.83 -26.93 -35.74
CA ALA A 95 -5.25 -26.68 -35.94
C ALA A 95 -6.12 -27.69 -35.16
N GLY A 96 -7.20 -27.21 -34.53
CA GLY A 96 -8.05 -28.03 -33.66
C GLY A 96 -7.50 -28.29 -32.25
N SER A 97 -6.34 -27.71 -31.89
CA SER A 97 -5.83 -27.75 -30.51
C SER A 97 -6.82 -27.10 -29.54
N LYS A 98 -7.24 -27.83 -28.51
CA LYS A 98 -7.94 -27.28 -27.35
C LYS A 98 -6.92 -26.74 -26.35
N GLY A 99 -7.14 -25.54 -25.82
CA GLY A 99 -6.24 -24.93 -24.85
C GLY A 99 -6.34 -23.41 -24.80
N THR A 100 -5.38 -22.81 -24.11
CA THR A 100 -5.31 -21.36 -23.85
C THR A 100 -4.03 -20.77 -24.43
N LEU A 101 -4.15 -19.70 -25.21
CA LEU A 101 -3.04 -18.82 -25.58
C LEU A 101 -2.82 -17.77 -24.48
N LEU A 102 -1.64 -17.81 -23.88
CA LEU A 102 -1.14 -16.83 -22.92
C LEU A 102 -0.31 -15.76 -23.66
N ILE A 103 -0.82 -14.53 -23.67
CA ILE A 103 -0.12 -13.36 -24.22
C ILE A 103 0.82 -12.81 -23.14
N SER A 104 2.09 -12.54 -23.49
CA SER A 104 3.12 -12.09 -22.54
C SER A 104 2.88 -10.69 -21.96
N ALA A 105 3.63 -10.32 -20.91
CA ALA A 105 3.56 -8.99 -20.29
C ALA A 105 3.90 -7.82 -21.25
N HIS A 106 4.60 -8.10 -22.36
CA HIS A 106 4.95 -7.13 -23.40
C HIS A 106 3.81 -6.86 -24.40
N GLY A 107 2.73 -7.63 -24.34
CA GLY A 107 1.62 -7.55 -25.28
C GLY A 107 1.97 -7.97 -26.71
N VAL A 108 0.96 -7.89 -27.58
CA VAL A 108 0.97 -8.35 -28.99
C VAL A 108 0.11 -7.41 -29.83
N SER A 109 0.20 -7.50 -31.15
CA SER A 109 -0.65 -6.75 -32.10
C SER A 109 -2.11 -7.28 -32.09
N PRO A 110 -3.10 -6.50 -32.56
CA PRO A 110 -4.50 -6.95 -32.68
C PRO A 110 -4.66 -8.24 -33.49
N GLN A 111 -3.88 -8.41 -34.56
CA GLN A 111 -3.91 -9.59 -35.45
C GLN A 111 -3.74 -10.93 -34.69
N VAL A 112 -2.89 -10.96 -33.65
CA VAL A 112 -2.63 -12.17 -32.86
C VAL A 112 -3.89 -12.65 -32.11
N TYR A 113 -4.77 -11.73 -31.70
CA TYR A 113 -6.03 -12.09 -31.05
C TYR A 113 -7.00 -12.75 -32.04
N GLU A 114 -7.10 -12.21 -33.26
CA GLU A 114 -7.95 -12.80 -34.31
C GLU A 114 -7.40 -14.15 -34.82
N GLU A 115 -6.08 -14.31 -34.96
CA GLU A 115 -5.44 -15.60 -35.26
C GLU A 115 -5.77 -16.65 -34.19
N ALA A 116 -5.64 -16.31 -32.92
CA ALA A 116 -5.91 -17.23 -31.81
C ALA A 116 -7.39 -17.63 -31.71
N LYS A 117 -8.28 -16.67 -31.93
CA LYS A 117 -9.73 -16.85 -31.98
C LYS A 117 -10.16 -17.70 -33.18
N GLY A 118 -9.51 -17.53 -34.33
CA GLY A 118 -9.71 -18.36 -35.54
C GLY A 118 -9.34 -19.83 -35.33
N LEU A 119 -8.39 -20.13 -34.42
CA LEU A 119 -8.06 -21.50 -34.00
C LEU A 119 -8.96 -22.04 -32.87
N GLY A 120 -9.90 -21.25 -32.35
CA GLY A 120 -10.77 -21.65 -31.23
C GLY A 120 -10.07 -21.73 -29.87
N LEU A 121 -8.92 -21.06 -29.71
CA LEU A 121 -8.18 -21.02 -28.44
C LEU A 121 -8.82 -20.03 -27.46
N GLY A 122 -8.81 -20.37 -26.17
CA GLY A 122 -9.04 -19.38 -25.11
C GLY A 122 -7.89 -18.38 -25.08
N ILE A 123 -8.15 -17.09 -24.84
CA ILE A 123 -7.11 -16.06 -24.78
C ILE A 123 -7.01 -15.53 -23.36
N ILE A 124 -5.81 -15.60 -22.77
CA ILE A 124 -5.50 -15.00 -21.47
C ILE A 124 -4.42 -13.94 -21.65
N ASP A 125 -4.83 -12.68 -21.47
CA ASP A 125 -3.98 -11.53 -21.69
C ASP A 125 -3.26 -11.07 -20.41
N THR A 126 -1.94 -11.33 -20.39
CA THR A 126 -1.08 -10.91 -19.26
C THR A 126 -0.39 -9.57 -19.47
N THR A 127 -0.66 -8.84 -20.56
CA THR A 127 -0.04 -7.55 -20.91
C THR A 127 -0.01 -6.60 -19.70
N CYS A 128 1.14 -5.96 -19.48
CA CYS A 128 1.34 -4.97 -18.43
C CYS A 128 0.42 -3.76 -18.62
N ALA A 129 -0.17 -3.21 -17.55
CA ALA A 129 -1.08 -2.06 -17.63
C ALA A 129 -0.46 -0.82 -18.32
N TRP A 130 0.84 -0.59 -18.15
CA TRP A 130 1.57 0.48 -18.85
C TRP A 130 1.67 0.23 -20.35
N VAL A 131 1.84 -1.04 -20.75
CA VAL A 131 1.83 -1.45 -22.16
C VAL A 131 0.42 -1.34 -22.74
N LYS A 132 -0.61 -1.78 -22.01
CA LYS A 132 -2.02 -1.58 -22.42
C LYS A 132 -2.36 -0.10 -22.63
N LYS A 133 -1.89 0.78 -21.75
CA LYS A 133 -2.02 2.22 -21.91
C LYS A 133 -1.34 2.72 -23.20
N ALA A 134 -0.12 2.26 -23.48
CA ALA A 134 0.59 2.62 -24.72
C ALA A 134 -0.09 2.06 -25.98
N GLN A 135 -0.58 0.82 -25.95
CA GLN A 135 -1.36 0.18 -27.04
C GLN A 135 -2.63 0.98 -27.34
N ARG A 136 -3.38 1.34 -26.30
CA ARG A 136 -4.60 2.13 -26.41
C ARG A 136 -4.34 3.55 -26.96
N ILE A 137 -3.28 4.23 -26.51
CA ILE A 137 -2.92 5.55 -27.04
C ILE A 137 -2.49 5.44 -28.52
N ALA A 138 -1.85 4.34 -28.92
CA ALA A 138 -1.51 4.07 -30.32
C ALA A 138 -2.75 3.86 -31.19
N GLU A 139 -3.73 3.11 -30.69
CA GLU A 139 -5.04 2.88 -31.31
C GLU A 139 -5.84 4.18 -31.45
N GLU A 140 -6.09 4.90 -30.34
CA GLU A 140 -6.79 6.18 -30.31
C GLU A 140 -6.11 7.23 -31.22
N SER A 141 -4.76 7.25 -31.27
CA SER A 141 -4.04 8.16 -32.18
C SER A 141 -4.20 7.80 -33.66
N ASN A 142 -4.32 6.51 -33.99
CA ASN A 142 -4.60 6.07 -35.35
C ASN A 142 -6.05 6.37 -35.77
N GLU A 143 -7.01 6.26 -34.85
CA GLU A 143 -8.40 6.71 -35.05
C GLU A 143 -8.51 8.23 -35.27
N GLU A 144 -7.63 9.03 -34.66
CA GLU A 144 -7.52 10.48 -34.87
C GLU A 144 -6.78 10.90 -36.18
N ASP A 145 -6.49 9.96 -37.09
CA ASP A 145 -5.68 10.17 -38.30
C ASP A 145 -4.28 10.76 -38.03
N ARG A 146 -3.64 10.38 -36.92
CA ARG A 146 -2.29 10.84 -36.54
C ARG A 146 -1.24 9.75 -36.80
N THR A 147 -0.06 10.15 -37.27
CA THR A 147 1.09 9.25 -37.36
C THR A 147 1.62 8.96 -35.95
N VAL A 148 1.72 7.68 -35.58
CA VAL A 148 2.18 7.26 -34.26
C VAL A 148 3.69 7.05 -34.28
N ILE A 149 4.43 7.96 -33.64
CA ILE A 149 5.87 7.88 -33.46
C ILE A 149 6.15 7.09 -32.18
N ILE A 150 6.75 5.91 -32.31
CA ILE A 150 7.07 5.00 -31.21
C ILE A 150 8.56 5.10 -30.92
N VAL A 151 8.92 5.67 -29.77
CA VAL A 151 10.31 5.81 -29.32
C VAL A 151 10.74 4.56 -28.56
N GLY A 152 11.48 3.67 -29.21
CA GLY A 152 11.83 2.35 -28.68
C GLY A 152 12.60 1.48 -29.68
N ASP A 153 13.11 0.35 -29.19
CA ASP A 153 13.85 -0.66 -29.96
C ASP A 153 12.92 -1.40 -30.94
N LYS A 154 13.19 -1.30 -32.25
CA LYS A 154 12.38 -1.91 -33.31
C LYS A 154 12.35 -3.44 -33.26
N GLY A 155 13.36 -4.06 -32.66
CA GLY A 155 13.43 -5.50 -32.41
C GLY A 155 12.55 -5.97 -31.25
N HIS A 156 12.20 -5.08 -30.31
CA HIS A 156 11.54 -5.42 -29.06
C HIS A 156 10.07 -5.87 -29.23
N ALA A 157 9.66 -6.87 -28.46
CA ALA A 157 8.31 -7.45 -28.55
C ALA A 157 7.20 -6.41 -28.30
N GLU A 158 7.39 -5.56 -27.29
CA GLU A 158 6.47 -4.47 -26.96
C GLU A 158 6.26 -3.50 -28.14
N VAL A 159 7.36 -3.08 -28.78
CA VAL A 159 7.34 -2.12 -29.90
C VAL A 159 6.65 -2.73 -31.12
N LYS A 160 6.90 -4.01 -31.41
CA LYS A 160 6.17 -4.77 -32.45
C LYS A 160 4.67 -4.85 -32.16
N GLY A 161 4.30 -5.02 -30.90
CA GLY A 161 2.91 -4.91 -30.45
C GLY A 161 2.33 -3.53 -30.75
N LEU A 162 2.96 -2.46 -30.25
CA LEU A 162 2.54 -1.06 -30.43
C LEU A 162 2.39 -0.65 -31.90
N VAL A 163 3.30 -1.10 -32.78
CA VAL A 163 3.18 -0.90 -34.23
C VAL A 163 1.86 -1.46 -34.77
N GLY A 164 1.44 -2.64 -34.31
CA GLY A 164 0.16 -3.24 -34.72
C GLY A 164 -1.07 -2.48 -34.23
N TRP A 165 -1.03 -1.87 -33.03
CA TRP A 165 -2.13 -1.05 -32.51
C TRP A 165 -2.19 0.34 -33.17
N ALA A 166 -1.05 0.88 -33.60
CA ALA A 166 -0.97 2.08 -34.45
C ALA A 166 -1.40 1.85 -35.92
N GLY A 167 -1.80 0.64 -36.28
CA GLY A 167 -2.21 0.27 -37.64
C GLY A 167 -1.13 0.55 -38.68
N GLY A 168 -1.53 0.98 -39.88
CA GLY A 168 -0.61 1.30 -40.97
C GLY A 168 0.17 2.61 -40.81
N ARG A 169 0.02 3.33 -39.69
CA ARG A 169 0.54 4.71 -39.50
C ARG A 169 1.62 4.80 -38.41
N ALA A 170 2.28 3.69 -38.11
CA ALA A 170 3.36 3.63 -37.13
C ALA A 170 4.73 4.01 -37.73
N GLN A 171 5.53 4.76 -36.99
CA GLN A 171 6.97 4.90 -37.25
C GLN A 171 7.78 4.64 -35.98
N VAL A 172 8.75 3.73 -36.04
CA VAL A 172 9.64 3.43 -34.91
C VAL A 172 10.92 4.26 -35.01
N ILE A 173 11.27 4.93 -33.92
CA ILE A 173 12.44 5.80 -33.77
C ILE A 173 13.28 5.27 -32.63
N GLU A 174 14.51 4.87 -32.93
CA GLU A 174 15.48 4.46 -31.91
C GLU A 174 16.36 5.63 -31.49
N ASN A 175 16.75 6.51 -32.42
CA ASN A 175 17.74 7.55 -32.20
C ASN A 175 17.42 8.85 -32.95
N ILE A 176 18.12 9.95 -32.61
CA ILE A 176 18.01 11.24 -33.34
C ILE A 176 18.36 11.09 -34.84
N LYS A 177 19.19 10.10 -35.21
CA LYS A 177 19.51 9.79 -36.62
C LYS A 177 18.30 9.27 -37.42
N ASP A 178 17.23 8.84 -36.75
CA ASP A 178 16.00 8.37 -37.39
C ASP A 178 15.00 9.51 -37.70
N MET A 179 15.29 10.75 -37.28
CA MET A 179 14.38 11.90 -37.43
C MET A 179 14.02 12.21 -38.89
N ASP A 180 14.82 11.78 -39.87
CA ASP A 180 14.56 12.01 -41.30
C ASP A 180 13.50 11.07 -41.88
N LYS A 181 13.07 10.06 -41.12
CA LYS A 181 11.91 9.21 -41.44
C LYS A 181 10.57 9.89 -41.13
N ILE A 182 10.59 10.93 -40.28
CA ILE A 182 9.40 11.63 -39.81
C ILE A 182 8.97 12.68 -40.84
N GLY A 183 7.81 12.43 -41.47
CA GLY A 183 7.17 13.37 -42.38
C GLY A 183 6.49 14.53 -41.66
N GLY A 184 6.02 15.51 -42.44
CA GLY A 184 5.14 16.56 -41.93
C GLY A 184 3.73 16.03 -41.63
N GLY A 185 2.99 16.72 -40.75
CA GLY A 185 1.61 16.39 -40.40
C GLY A 185 1.36 16.24 -38.90
N LYS A 186 0.21 15.66 -38.55
CA LYS A 186 -0.22 15.44 -37.17
C LYS A 186 0.45 14.19 -36.60
N VAL A 187 1.18 14.32 -35.48
CA VAL A 187 1.91 13.20 -34.88
C VAL A 187 1.56 12.98 -33.42
N SER A 188 1.44 11.72 -33.01
CA SER A 188 1.36 11.32 -31.61
C SER A 188 2.63 10.59 -31.24
N VAL A 189 3.34 11.02 -30.20
CA VAL A 189 4.63 10.44 -29.78
C VAL A 189 4.44 9.65 -28.50
N ILE A 190 4.74 8.36 -28.55
CA ILE A 190 4.69 7.43 -27.41
C ILE A 190 6.07 6.79 -27.20
N ALA A 191 6.31 6.26 -26.00
CA ALA A 191 7.54 5.58 -25.62
C ALA A 191 7.32 4.10 -25.35
N GLN A 192 8.33 3.27 -25.66
CA GLN A 192 8.46 1.94 -25.05
C GLN A 192 8.55 2.09 -23.51
N THR A 193 7.83 1.25 -22.77
CA THR A 193 7.67 1.40 -21.30
C THR A 193 8.98 1.32 -20.53
N THR A 194 10.02 0.71 -21.10
CA THR A 194 11.37 0.58 -20.53
C THR A 194 12.37 1.62 -21.02
N GLN A 195 11.96 2.59 -21.84
CA GLN A 195 12.84 3.62 -22.42
C GLN A 195 13.36 4.62 -21.37
N ALA A 196 14.51 5.23 -21.63
CA ALA A 196 15.06 6.30 -20.80
C ALA A 196 14.33 7.63 -21.01
N GLU A 197 13.88 8.27 -19.94
CA GLU A 197 13.11 9.52 -19.99
C GLU A 197 13.87 10.69 -20.65
N GLU A 198 15.18 10.78 -20.41
CA GLU A 198 16.04 11.78 -21.05
C GLU A 198 16.12 11.61 -22.57
N HIS A 199 16.19 10.35 -23.04
CA HIS A 199 16.24 10.02 -24.46
C HIS A 199 14.92 10.32 -25.16
N PHE A 200 13.80 9.98 -24.51
CA PHE A 200 12.46 10.35 -24.99
C PHE A 200 12.31 11.86 -25.14
N LYS A 201 12.67 12.65 -24.11
CA LYS A 201 12.61 14.12 -24.16
C LYS A 201 13.47 14.72 -25.28
N LYS A 202 14.69 14.20 -25.50
CA LYS A 202 15.56 14.60 -26.61
C LYS A 202 14.90 14.36 -27.98
N ILE A 203 14.26 13.21 -28.16
CA ILE A 203 13.56 12.87 -29.40
C ILE A 203 12.31 13.73 -29.59
N VAL A 204 11.46 13.91 -28.57
CA VAL A 204 10.28 14.79 -28.66
C VAL A 204 10.70 16.22 -29.01
N ALA A 205 11.76 16.76 -28.41
CA ALA A 205 12.28 18.08 -28.74
C ALA A 205 12.70 18.20 -30.22
N ALA A 206 13.35 17.17 -30.78
CA ALA A 206 13.68 17.13 -32.20
C ALA A 206 12.44 17.04 -33.11
N ILE A 207 11.40 16.30 -32.71
CA ILE A 207 10.13 16.18 -33.44
C ILE A 207 9.38 17.52 -33.50
N ARG A 208 9.33 18.27 -32.39
CA ARG A 208 8.71 19.60 -32.32
C ARG A 208 9.35 20.64 -33.24
N ASN A 209 10.60 20.41 -33.67
CA ASN A 209 11.26 21.25 -34.68
C ASN A 209 10.84 20.90 -36.13
N LYS A 210 10.24 19.71 -36.36
CA LYS A 210 9.79 19.25 -37.69
C LYS A 210 8.28 19.42 -37.93
N THR A 211 7.44 19.35 -36.89
CA THR A 211 5.99 19.61 -37.01
C THR A 211 5.42 20.36 -35.80
N LYS A 212 4.36 21.14 -36.04
CA LYS A 212 3.66 21.96 -35.03
C LYS A 212 2.54 21.21 -34.29
N ASP A 213 1.96 20.17 -34.90
CA ASP A 213 0.88 19.38 -34.27
C ASP A 213 1.43 18.08 -33.67
N VAL A 214 1.97 18.20 -32.45
CA VAL A 214 2.59 17.10 -31.68
C VAL A 214 1.78 16.84 -30.41
N LYS A 215 1.18 15.65 -30.30
CA LYS A 215 0.67 15.12 -29.02
C LYS A 215 1.75 14.25 -28.39
N GLU A 216 2.22 14.62 -27.20
CA GLU A 216 3.22 13.84 -26.46
C GLU A 216 2.55 13.02 -25.36
N PHE A 217 2.78 11.71 -25.36
CA PHE A 217 2.34 10.82 -24.28
C PHE A 217 3.53 10.07 -23.71
N ASN A 218 4.01 10.51 -22.54
CA ASN A 218 5.06 9.79 -21.83
C ASN A 218 4.48 8.49 -21.22
N THR A 219 4.67 7.39 -21.92
CA THR A 219 4.24 6.03 -21.54
C THR A 219 5.31 5.23 -20.79
N ILE A 220 6.44 5.86 -20.41
CA ILE A 220 7.53 5.20 -19.68
C ILE A 220 7.08 4.76 -18.29
N CYS A 221 7.33 3.50 -17.94
CA CYS A 221 7.02 2.95 -16.63
C CYS A 221 8.11 3.28 -15.61
N GLY A 222 7.77 4.03 -14.56
CA GLY A 222 8.70 4.40 -13.47
C GLY A 222 9.24 3.23 -12.62
N ALA A 223 8.91 1.97 -12.92
CA ALA A 223 9.38 0.80 -12.19
C ALA A 223 10.90 0.59 -12.27
N THR A 224 11.53 0.98 -13.39
CA THR A 224 12.98 0.93 -13.57
C THR A 224 13.67 1.97 -12.68
N SER A 225 13.26 3.24 -12.78
CA SER A 225 13.86 4.34 -12.00
C SER A 225 13.67 4.17 -10.49
N LYS A 226 12.50 3.70 -10.04
CA LYS A 226 12.24 3.36 -8.62
C LYS A 226 13.23 2.31 -8.08
N ARG A 227 13.52 1.28 -8.88
CA ARG A 227 14.45 0.19 -8.55
C ARG A 227 15.91 0.63 -8.56
N GLN A 228 16.30 1.47 -9.53
CA GLN A 228 17.61 2.12 -9.56
C GLN A 228 17.84 3.00 -8.32
N ASN A 229 16.88 3.86 -7.98
CA ASN A 229 16.98 4.72 -6.79
C ASN A 229 17.07 3.90 -5.49
N ALA A 230 16.22 2.88 -5.32
CA ALA A 230 16.28 2.03 -4.12
C ALA A 230 17.56 1.18 -4.02
N ALA A 231 18.14 0.75 -5.15
CA ALA A 231 19.42 0.07 -5.17
C ALA A 231 20.58 1.00 -4.74
N VAL A 232 20.62 2.23 -5.28
CA VAL A 232 21.60 3.26 -4.89
C VAL A 232 21.44 3.70 -3.42
N GLU A 233 20.20 3.88 -2.95
CA GLU A 233 19.90 4.20 -1.54
C GLU A 233 20.29 3.07 -0.58
N LEU A 234 20.25 1.81 -1.02
CA LEU A 234 20.68 0.65 -0.25
C LEU A 234 22.20 0.51 -0.26
N ALA A 235 22.84 0.62 -1.42
CA ALA A 235 24.29 0.49 -1.59
C ALA A 235 25.05 1.42 -0.64
N LYS A 236 24.57 2.67 -0.46
CA LYS A 236 25.11 3.67 0.48
C LYS A 236 24.97 3.33 1.98
N LYS A 237 24.37 2.18 2.35
CA LYS A 237 24.06 1.79 3.74
C LYS A 237 24.63 0.41 4.14
N VAL A 238 25.37 -0.25 3.24
CA VAL A 238 25.84 -1.63 3.40
C VAL A 238 27.32 -1.76 3.02
N ASP A 239 27.97 -2.81 3.54
CA ASP A 239 29.41 -3.05 3.34
C ASP A 239 29.69 -3.85 2.04
N LEU A 240 28.65 -4.51 1.54
CA LEU A 240 28.57 -5.34 0.33
C LEU A 240 27.15 -5.25 -0.22
N ILE A 241 26.98 -5.18 -1.54
CA ILE A 241 25.67 -5.31 -2.20
C ILE A 241 25.70 -6.38 -3.29
N LEU A 242 24.73 -7.29 -3.24
CA LEU A 242 24.52 -8.33 -4.24
C LEU A 242 23.35 -7.92 -5.16
N VAL A 243 23.61 -7.92 -6.46
CA VAL A 243 22.63 -7.62 -7.50
C VAL A 243 22.21 -8.93 -8.15
N ILE A 244 20.99 -9.37 -7.87
CA ILE A 244 20.50 -10.68 -8.29
C ILE A 244 19.75 -10.55 -9.62
N GLY A 245 20.18 -11.31 -10.62
CA GLY A 245 19.50 -11.40 -11.91
C GLY A 245 20.41 -11.75 -13.08
N ASP A 246 19.78 -12.03 -14.22
CA ASP A 246 20.41 -12.53 -15.44
C ASP A 246 21.58 -11.66 -15.92
N LYS A 247 22.73 -12.30 -16.21
CA LYS A 247 23.95 -11.63 -16.67
C LYS A 247 23.80 -10.94 -18.03
N MET A 248 22.78 -11.26 -18.83
CA MET A 248 22.47 -10.61 -20.10
C MET A 248 21.42 -9.48 -19.96
N SER A 249 20.75 -9.37 -18.80
CA SER A 249 19.74 -8.33 -18.55
C SER A 249 20.37 -6.94 -18.44
N ALA A 250 20.13 -6.08 -19.43
CA ALA A 250 20.60 -4.69 -19.43
C ALA A 250 20.16 -3.92 -18.17
N ASN A 251 18.92 -4.11 -17.71
CA ASN A 251 18.44 -3.52 -16.46
C ASN A 251 19.20 -4.01 -15.23
N THR A 252 19.61 -5.29 -15.20
CA THR A 252 20.36 -5.85 -14.06
C THR A 252 21.81 -5.38 -14.07
N LYS A 253 22.46 -5.37 -15.24
CA LYS A 253 23.78 -4.73 -15.42
C LYS A 253 23.77 -3.29 -14.95
N ARG A 254 22.77 -2.51 -15.37
CA ARG A 254 22.64 -1.09 -14.99
C ARG A 254 22.46 -0.89 -13.49
N LEU A 255 21.80 -1.81 -12.79
CA LEU A 255 21.74 -1.79 -11.32
C LEU A 255 23.11 -2.07 -10.69
N SER A 256 23.87 -3.03 -11.23
CA SER A 256 25.24 -3.32 -10.78
C SER A 256 26.18 -2.14 -10.98
N GLU A 257 26.14 -1.49 -12.14
CA GLU A 257 26.90 -0.26 -12.41
C GLU A 257 26.57 0.85 -11.39
N LEU A 258 25.27 1.14 -11.20
CA LEU A 258 24.81 2.20 -10.29
C LEU A 258 25.16 1.93 -8.83
N CYS A 259 25.16 0.66 -8.40
CA CYS A 259 25.60 0.28 -7.07
C CYS A 259 27.13 0.42 -6.93
N SER A 260 27.90 -0.04 -7.93
CA SER A 260 29.36 0.11 -7.92
C SER A 260 29.80 1.57 -7.92
N GLN A 261 29.03 2.47 -8.56
CA GLN A 261 29.26 3.92 -8.56
C GLN A 261 29.10 4.58 -7.18
N THR A 262 28.53 3.90 -6.17
CA THR A 262 28.49 4.44 -4.80
C THR A 262 29.77 4.16 -4.00
N GLY A 263 30.74 3.44 -4.57
CA GLY A 263 31.95 2.98 -3.87
C GLY A 263 31.75 1.71 -3.02
N THR A 264 30.53 1.16 -3.00
CA THR A 264 30.20 -0.06 -2.26
C THR A 264 30.62 -1.30 -3.04
N ALA A 265 31.26 -2.27 -2.38
CA ALA A 265 31.60 -3.55 -2.99
C ALA A 265 30.34 -4.20 -3.58
N THR A 266 30.35 -4.44 -4.90
CA THR A 266 29.14 -4.82 -5.66
C THR A 266 29.42 -6.07 -6.49
N HIS A 267 28.58 -7.09 -6.35
CA HIS A 267 28.69 -8.34 -7.13
C HIS A 267 27.34 -8.70 -7.76
N GLN A 268 27.34 -9.03 -9.06
CA GLN A 268 26.15 -9.56 -9.74
C GLN A 268 26.17 -11.09 -9.75
N ILE A 269 25.07 -11.71 -9.33
CA ILE A 269 24.84 -13.17 -9.36
C ILE A 269 23.51 -13.48 -10.03
N GLN A 270 23.42 -14.57 -10.80
CA GLN A 270 22.16 -15.02 -11.41
C GLN A 270 21.46 -16.08 -10.55
N THR A 271 22.23 -16.87 -9.82
CA THR A 271 21.77 -17.93 -8.90
C THR A 271 22.56 -17.90 -7.58
N VAL A 272 22.02 -18.56 -6.56
CA VAL A 272 22.71 -18.77 -5.27
C VAL A 272 24.02 -19.58 -5.39
N ALA A 273 24.19 -20.35 -6.47
CA ALA A 273 25.41 -21.13 -6.73
C ALA A 273 26.63 -20.26 -7.11
N GLU A 274 26.40 -19.02 -7.55
CA GLU A 274 27.46 -18.06 -7.88
C GLU A 274 27.90 -17.19 -6.69
N LEU A 275 27.33 -17.42 -5.50
CA LEU A 275 27.69 -16.71 -4.28
C LEU A 275 29.03 -17.25 -3.74
N ASP A 276 30.09 -16.47 -3.92
CA ASP A 276 31.39 -16.75 -3.30
C ASP A 276 31.41 -16.28 -1.83
N SER A 277 31.77 -17.20 -0.93
CA SER A 277 31.85 -16.93 0.50
C SER A 277 32.98 -15.97 0.89
N THR A 278 33.99 -15.79 0.04
CA THR A 278 35.09 -14.86 0.29
C THR A 278 34.63 -13.40 0.32
N TRP A 279 33.60 -13.05 -0.47
CA TRP A 279 33.03 -11.68 -0.50
C TRP A 279 32.38 -11.27 0.83
N LEU A 280 31.97 -12.26 1.63
CA LEU A 280 31.26 -12.08 2.90
C LEU A 280 32.21 -11.80 4.08
N LYS A 281 33.51 -12.07 3.93
CA LYS A 281 34.48 -12.02 5.02
C LYS A 281 34.65 -10.59 5.54
N GLY A 282 34.38 -10.39 6.84
CA GLY A 282 34.48 -9.08 7.49
C GLY A 282 33.38 -8.08 7.09
N LYS A 283 32.25 -8.56 6.56
CA LYS A 283 31.07 -7.73 6.20
C LYS A 283 30.00 -7.88 7.28
N THR A 284 29.52 -6.76 7.81
CA THR A 284 28.49 -6.72 8.86
C THR A 284 27.09 -6.45 8.28
N LYS A 285 27.02 -5.74 7.15
CA LYS A 285 25.78 -5.39 6.45
C LYS A 285 25.85 -5.79 4.98
N ILE A 286 24.91 -6.61 4.54
CA ILE A 286 24.80 -7.05 3.15
C ILE A 286 23.48 -6.56 2.56
N GLY A 287 23.58 -5.79 1.48
CA GLY A 287 22.44 -5.37 0.68
C GLY A 287 22.08 -6.41 -0.37
N LEU A 288 20.79 -6.70 -0.56
CA LEU A 288 20.28 -7.47 -1.70
C LEU A 288 19.37 -6.58 -2.55
N THR A 289 19.60 -6.56 -3.86
CA THR A 289 18.67 -5.99 -4.84
C THR A 289 18.51 -6.96 -6.01
N ALA A 290 17.45 -6.80 -6.81
CA ALA A 290 17.15 -7.74 -7.89
C ALA A 290 16.55 -7.04 -9.12
N GLY A 291 16.93 -7.54 -10.31
CA GLY A 291 16.39 -7.07 -11.59
C GLY A 291 14.89 -7.30 -11.72
N ALA A 292 14.20 -6.48 -12.53
CA ALA A 292 12.73 -6.48 -12.62
C ALA A 292 12.09 -7.77 -13.21
N SER A 293 12.90 -8.65 -13.80
CA SER A 293 12.52 -10.00 -14.24
C SER A 293 13.12 -11.11 -13.36
N THR A 294 13.72 -10.78 -12.21
CA THR A 294 14.26 -11.75 -11.27
C THR A 294 13.16 -12.18 -10.29
N PRO A 295 12.85 -13.47 -10.18
CA PRO A 295 11.79 -13.93 -9.29
C PRO A 295 12.17 -13.90 -7.80
N ASP A 296 11.17 -13.70 -6.94
CA ASP A 296 11.35 -13.62 -5.49
C ASP A 296 12.01 -14.87 -4.89
N TRP A 297 11.73 -16.08 -5.41
CA TRP A 297 12.31 -17.31 -4.83
C TRP A 297 13.83 -17.37 -4.98
N VAL A 298 14.40 -16.84 -6.07
CA VAL A 298 15.87 -16.75 -6.25
C VAL A 298 16.49 -15.75 -5.27
N VAL A 299 15.76 -14.67 -4.94
CA VAL A 299 16.17 -13.76 -3.86
C VAL A 299 16.13 -14.47 -2.50
N GLN A 300 15.08 -15.26 -2.23
CA GLN A 300 14.96 -16.04 -0.99
C GLN A 300 16.01 -17.16 -0.87
N GLU A 301 16.41 -17.81 -1.96
CA GLU A 301 17.50 -18.79 -1.99
C GLU A 301 18.82 -18.14 -1.54
N VAL A 302 19.13 -16.93 -2.04
CA VAL A 302 20.30 -16.16 -1.62
C VAL A 302 20.21 -15.75 -0.15
N VAL A 303 19.04 -15.27 0.32
CA VAL A 303 18.80 -14.98 1.76
C VAL A 303 19.02 -16.22 2.61
N ALA A 304 18.46 -17.36 2.23
CA ALA A 304 18.59 -18.61 2.97
C ALA A 304 20.05 -19.11 3.04
N LYS A 305 20.83 -18.92 1.96
CA LYS A 305 22.25 -19.28 1.90
C LYS A 305 23.15 -18.36 2.72
N LEU A 306 22.83 -17.06 2.77
CA LEU A 306 23.47 -16.10 3.67
C LEU A 306 23.13 -16.36 5.16
N GLY A 307 22.11 -17.20 5.40
CA GLY A 307 21.65 -17.60 6.72
C GLY A 307 20.48 -16.74 7.20
N PRO A 308 19.57 -17.31 8.03
CA PRO A 308 18.54 -16.50 8.67
C PRO A 308 19.21 -15.46 9.58
N ALA A 309 18.62 -14.27 9.66
CA ALA A 309 18.93 -13.31 10.73
C ALA A 309 18.51 -13.93 12.07
N GLN A 310 19.45 -14.62 12.74
CA GLN A 310 19.14 -15.37 13.95
C GLN A 310 18.92 -14.41 15.13
N LYS A 311 17.67 -14.33 15.60
CA LYS A 311 17.40 -13.94 16.99
C LYS A 311 18.23 -14.84 17.92
N GLU A 312 18.85 -14.24 18.92
CA GLU A 312 19.73 -14.91 19.87
C GLU A 312 19.09 -16.19 20.46
N LYS A 313 19.77 -17.34 20.30
CA LYS A 313 19.50 -18.53 21.11
C LYS A 313 20.66 -18.77 22.06
N LYS A 314 20.40 -18.62 23.36
CA LYS A 314 21.38 -18.84 24.43
C LYS A 314 21.71 -20.32 24.60
N CYS A 315 22.99 -20.68 24.49
CA CYS A 315 23.52 -21.98 24.89
C CYS A 315 24.05 -21.96 26.34
N TRP A 316 23.15 -22.01 27.34
CA TRP A 316 23.52 -22.06 28.77
C TRP A 316 22.68 -23.09 29.55
N PHE A 317 22.78 -24.38 29.17
CA PHE A 317 22.15 -25.49 29.89
C PHE A 317 23.05 -26.74 29.89
N LYS A 318 24.14 -26.74 30.69
CA LYS A 318 24.83 -27.95 31.21
C LYS A 318 25.65 -27.75 32.50
N ALA A 319 25.91 -26.51 32.95
CA ALA A 319 26.79 -26.26 34.11
C ALA A 319 26.10 -26.25 35.49
N LEU A 320 24.78 -26.09 35.57
CA LEU A 320 24.09 -25.77 36.84
C LEU A 320 23.84 -26.98 37.77
N ALA A 321 23.88 -28.21 37.24
CA ALA A 321 23.48 -29.41 37.98
C ALA A 321 24.49 -29.89 39.05
N ILE A 322 25.72 -29.37 39.05
CA ILE A 322 26.81 -29.83 39.92
C ILE A 322 26.92 -29.00 41.21
N ILE A 323 26.42 -27.75 41.22
CA ILE A 323 26.53 -26.84 42.36
C ILE A 323 25.44 -27.11 43.42
N ILE A 324 24.27 -27.59 43.01
CA ILE A 324 23.09 -27.78 43.88
C ILE A 324 23.32 -28.89 44.93
N LEU A 325 24.24 -29.84 44.70
CA LEU A 325 24.48 -30.96 45.60
C LEU A 325 25.38 -30.64 46.81
N LEU A 326 25.94 -29.43 46.90
CA LEU A 326 26.97 -29.07 47.89
C LEU A 326 26.51 -28.08 48.98
N CYS A 327 25.31 -27.49 48.85
CA CYS A 327 24.77 -26.54 49.85
C CYS A 327 23.77 -27.19 50.83
N ALA A 328 23.47 -28.48 50.69
CA ALA A 328 22.58 -29.21 51.58
C ALA A 328 23.30 -29.71 52.85
N LEU A 329 23.89 -28.81 53.65
CA LEU A 329 24.25 -29.04 55.06
C LEU A 329 24.67 -27.73 55.76
N LEU A 330 24.00 -27.45 56.87
CA LEU A 330 24.34 -26.47 57.92
C LEU A 330 24.30 -24.97 57.59
N GLY A 331 23.18 -24.36 57.99
CA GLY A 331 23.03 -22.92 58.18
C GLY A 331 21.55 -22.54 58.14
N ARG A 332 20.99 -22.00 59.24
CA ARG A 332 19.80 -21.15 59.11
C ARG A 332 20.27 -19.87 58.45
N ALA A 333 20.24 -19.84 57.11
CA ALA A 333 20.42 -18.60 56.38
C ALA A 333 19.39 -17.60 56.90
N GLN A 334 19.86 -16.42 57.28
CA GLN A 334 18.97 -15.30 57.60
C GLN A 334 18.15 -15.02 56.34
N ALA A 335 16.82 -14.98 56.47
CA ALA A 335 15.93 -14.72 55.34
C ALA A 335 16.36 -13.42 54.66
N SER A 336 16.61 -13.46 53.35
CA SER A 336 17.06 -12.25 52.65
C SER A 336 15.92 -11.25 52.59
N VAL A 337 16.23 -9.97 52.75
CA VAL A 337 15.24 -8.91 52.78
C VAL A 337 15.19 -8.21 51.43
N LEU A 338 13.99 -8.06 50.88
CA LEU A 338 13.71 -7.14 49.77
C LEU A 338 13.84 -5.70 50.30
N GLN A 339 14.91 -5.02 49.90
CA GLN A 339 15.28 -3.69 50.39
C GLN A 339 14.63 -2.57 49.57
N HIS A 340 14.58 -2.74 48.24
CA HIS A 340 14.01 -1.75 47.31
C HIS A 340 13.30 -2.43 46.14
N VAL A 341 12.24 -1.78 45.64
CA VAL A 341 11.67 -2.05 44.32
C VAL A 341 11.80 -0.79 43.48
N ARG A 342 12.45 -0.92 42.33
CA ARG A 342 12.70 0.18 41.39
C ARG A 342 12.14 -0.19 40.03
N TYR A 343 11.70 0.81 39.26
CA TYR A 343 11.34 0.60 37.87
C TYR A 343 11.91 1.71 36.96
N GLY A 344 12.19 1.35 35.72
CA GLY A 344 12.70 2.24 34.69
C GLY A 344 11.96 2.03 33.38
N ASP A 345 11.49 3.13 32.79
CA ASP A 345 10.83 3.15 31.49
C ASP A 345 11.86 3.37 30.38
N TYR A 346 12.15 2.31 29.63
CA TYR A 346 13.07 2.32 28.50
C TYR A 346 12.29 2.30 27.18
N LYS A 347 12.97 2.67 26.09
CA LYS A 347 12.37 2.80 24.76
C LYS A 347 11.70 1.50 24.27
N ASP A 348 12.32 0.35 24.54
CA ASP A 348 11.93 -0.98 24.09
C ASP A 348 11.20 -1.80 25.18
N LYS A 349 11.29 -1.40 26.44
CA LYS A 349 10.77 -2.16 27.59
C LYS A 349 10.51 -1.31 28.83
N LEU A 350 9.60 -1.77 29.69
CA LEU A 350 9.63 -1.43 31.12
C LEU A 350 10.59 -2.42 31.80
N ARG A 351 11.39 -1.97 32.77
CA ARG A 351 12.19 -2.84 33.64
C ARG A 351 11.81 -2.60 35.09
N ALA A 352 11.42 -3.65 35.80
CA ALA A 352 11.41 -3.66 37.27
C ALA A 352 12.68 -4.32 37.81
N VAL A 353 13.16 -3.85 38.94
CA VAL A 353 14.32 -4.37 39.67
C VAL A 353 13.94 -4.47 41.15
N PHE A 354 14.01 -5.68 41.69
CA PHE A 354 13.85 -5.98 43.10
C PHE A 354 15.24 -6.19 43.67
N ASP A 355 15.67 -5.32 44.60
CA ASP A 355 17.01 -5.33 45.19
C ASP A 355 17.00 -6.03 46.55
N PHE A 356 17.90 -7.00 46.74
CA PHE A 356 17.99 -7.82 47.96
C PHE A 356 19.33 -7.63 48.65
N ASP A 357 19.37 -7.85 49.96
CA ASP A 357 20.60 -7.81 50.77
C ASP A 357 21.40 -9.12 50.78
N GLY A 358 20.84 -10.20 50.24
CA GLY A 358 21.40 -11.56 50.26
C GLY A 358 20.93 -12.41 49.09
N SER A 359 21.25 -13.71 49.14
CA SER A 359 20.77 -14.68 48.15
C SER A 359 19.28 -14.97 48.33
N PHE A 360 18.53 -15.00 47.23
CA PHE A 360 17.10 -15.26 47.21
C PHE A 360 16.76 -16.40 46.22
N GLY A 361 15.74 -17.20 46.52
CA GLY A 361 15.14 -18.14 45.58
C GLY A 361 13.89 -17.55 44.94
N TYR A 362 13.60 -17.85 43.67
CA TYR A 362 12.38 -17.38 43.02
C TYR A 362 11.80 -18.40 42.03
N GLU A 363 10.47 -18.41 41.92
CA GLU A 363 9.71 -19.12 40.88
C GLU A 363 8.76 -18.13 40.18
N THR A 364 8.42 -18.38 38.92
CA THR A 364 7.58 -17.48 38.11
C THR A 364 6.51 -18.23 37.37
N GLU A 365 5.27 -17.79 37.50
CA GLU A 365 4.11 -18.30 36.77
C GLU A 365 3.53 -17.19 35.89
N GLY A 366 3.28 -17.51 34.62
CA GLY A 366 2.84 -16.55 33.60
C GLY A 366 1.50 -16.92 33.00
N THR A 367 0.61 -15.94 32.90
CA THR A 367 -0.67 -16.01 32.18
C THR A 367 -0.78 -14.82 31.22
N LYS A 368 -1.86 -14.72 30.45
CA LYS A 368 -2.05 -13.59 29.50
C LYS A 368 -2.40 -12.28 30.22
N ASP A 369 -2.91 -12.39 31.44
CA ASP A 369 -3.55 -11.36 32.26
C ASP A 369 -2.76 -11.03 33.55
N LYS A 370 -1.80 -11.86 33.96
CA LYS A 370 -0.88 -11.57 35.08
C LYS A 370 0.40 -12.41 35.05
N ILE A 371 1.42 -11.91 35.74
CA ILE A 371 2.61 -12.66 36.15
C ILE A 371 2.57 -12.77 37.68
N VAL A 372 2.94 -13.94 38.21
CA VAL A 372 3.14 -14.17 39.64
C VAL A 372 4.60 -14.57 39.85
N ILE A 373 5.27 -13.94 40.80
CA ILE A 373 6.64 -14.25 41.21
C ILE A 373 6.61 -14.63 42.69
N SER A 374 6.97 -15.87 43.00
CA SER A 374 7.06 -16.39 44.36
C SER A 374 8.53 -16.38 44.80
N LEU A 375 8.86 -15.52 45.76
CA LEU A 375 10.18 -15.35 46.36
C LEU A 375 10.27 -16.22 47.62
N LYS A 376 11.14 -17.22 47.62
CA LYS A 376 11.27 -18.21 48.72
C LYS A 376 12.31 -17.76 49.74
N ASP A 377 11.97 -17.89 51.02
CA ASP A 377 12.82 -17.53 52.16
C ASP A 377 13.26 -16.05 52.15
N VAL A 378 12.38 -15.18 51.66
CA VAL A 378 12.55 -13.72 51.58
C VAL A 378 11.54 -13.01 52.47
N ASP A 379 11.97 -11.96 53.19
CA ASP A 379 11.07 -11.02 53.87
C ASP A 379 11.10 -9.64 53.20
N ALA A 380 10.16 -8.75 53.53
CA ALA A 380 10.11 -7.38 53.03
C ALA A 380 10.67 -6.39 54.07
N ALA A 381 11.48 -5.43 53.64
CA ALA A 381 11.87 -4.33 54.52
C ALA A 381 10.64 -3.46 54.85
N ALA A 382 10.64 -2.80 56.02
CA ALA A 382 9.49 -2.04 56.53
C ALA A 382 9.07 -0.85 55.64
N ASN A 383 9.92 -0.45 54.69
CA ASN A 383 9.67 0.59 53.68
C ASN A 383 9.13 0.07 52.34
N ILE A 384 8.90 -1.24 52.18
CA ILE A 384 8.30 -1.81 50.98
C ILE A 384 6.78 -1.66 51.03
N GLU A 385 6.23 -0.97 50.03
CA GLU A 385 4.78 -0.84 49.87
C GLU A 385 4.17 -2.13 49.33
N ASN A 386 3.04 -2.56 49.91
CA ASN A 386 2.29 -3.74 49.43
C ASN A 386 1.62 -3.51 48.05
N TYR A 387 1.53 -2.26 47.60
CA TYR A 387 0.96 -1.86 46.33
C TYR A 387 1.79 -0.71 45.75
N ILE A 388 2.45 -0.94 44.63
CA ILE A 388 3.29 0.05 43.94
C ILE A 388 2.61 0.39 42.62
N GLU A 389 2.18 1.63 42.42
CA GLU A 389 1.54 2.08 41.17
C GLU A 389 2.58 2.48 40.10
N LEU A 390 2.32 2.13 38.85
CA LEU A 390 3.16 2.42 37.69
C LEU A 390 2.35 3.10 36.58
N ASN A 391 2.87 4.23 36.07
CA ASN A 391 2.31 4.91 34.90
C ASN A 391 2.76 4.22 33.59
N ASP A 392 2.44 2.95 33.44
CA ASP A 392 2.75 2.13 32.25
C ASP A 392 1.51 1.85 31.39
N LEU A 393 1.69 1.48 30.12
CA LEU A 393 0.60 1.11 29.23
C LEU A 393 -0.02 -0.25 29.58
N VAL A 394 0.80 -1.21 30.04
CA VAL A 394 0.39 -2.60 30.28
C VAL A 394 0.46 -2.99 31.75
N VAL A 395 1.51 -2.54 32.44
CA VAL A 395 1.86 -2.95 33.81
C VAL A 395 1.49 -1.83 34.79
N ARG A 396 0.25 -1.80 35.25
CA ARG A 396 -0.27 -0.67 36.05
C ARG A 396 0.20 -0.63 37.49
N HIS A 397 0.54 -1.77 38.07
CA HIS A 397 0.98 -1.86 39.46
C HIS A 397 1.68 -3.18 39.78
N PHE A 398 2.33 -3.23 40.93
CA PHE A 398 2.81 -4.45 41.57
C PHE A 398 2.10 -4.63 42.92
N GLU A 399 1.59 -5.83 43.18
CA GLU A 399 1.04 -6.21 44.49
C GLU A 399 2.05 -7.12 45.20
N ILE A 400 2.53 -6.72 46.37
CA ILE A 400 3.49 -7.47 47.17
C ILE A 400 2.77 -7.98 48.42
N GLN A 401 2.72 -9.29 48.58
CA GLN A 401 2.02 -9.97 49.67
C GLN A 401 2.99 -10.88 50.41
N LYS A 402 2.93 -10.88 51.75
CA LYS A 402 3.71 -11.81 52.59
C LYS A 402 2.98 -13.15 52.67
N GLU A 403 3.68 -14.23 52.34
CA GLU A 403 3.19 -15.61 52.47
C GLU A 403 4.01 -16.35 53.54
N THR A 404 3.55 -17.54 53.97
CA THR A 404 4.13 -18.27 55.11
C THR A 404 5.63 -18.57 54.96
N ASN A 405 6.09 -18.78 53.72
CA ASN A 405 7.49 -19.14 53.39
C ASN A 405 8.17 -18.10 52.46
N GLY A 406 7.71 -16.84 52.46
CA GLY A 406 8.39 -15.77 51.73
C GLY A 406 7.49 -14.62 51.27
N LEU A 407 7.76 -14.08 50.09
CA LEU A 407 6.95 -13.03 49.45
C LEU A 407 6.37 -13.48 48.12
N LYS A 408 5.24 -12.90 47.75
CA LYS A 408 4.61 -13.06 46.45
C LYS A 408 4.38 -11.72 45.80
N VAL A 409 4.89 -11.56 44.59
CA VAL A 409 4.67 -10.38 43.76
C VAL A 409 3.69 -10.75 42.65
N THR A 410 2.51 -10.16 42.66
CA THR A 410 1.51 -10.29 41.59
C THR A 410 1.54 -9.05 40.71
N ILE A 411 1.58 -9.26 39.39
CA ILE A 411 1.78 -8.22 38.38
C ILE A 411 0.69 -8.36 37.32
N PRO A 412 -0.46 -7.66 37.46
CA PRO A 412 -1.52 -7.69 36.45
C PRO A 412 -1.09 -7.05 35.12
N LEU A 413 -1.52 -7.65 34.01
CA LEU A 413 -1.22 -7.24 32.64
C LEU A 413 -2.50 -6.85 31.90
N LEU A 414 -2.59 -5.60 31.41
CA LEU A 414 -3.72 -5.16 30.57
C LEU A 414 -3.69 -5.71 29.13
N ALA A 415 -2.58 -6.34 28.73
CA ALA A 415 -2.38 -7.01 27.45
C ALA A 415 -1.26 -8.04 27.56
N SER A 416 -1.37 -9.13 26.80
CA SER A 416 -0.30 -10.12 26.69
C SER A 416 0.93 -9.49 26.03
N ILE A 417 2.06 -9.50 26.73
CA ILE A 417 3.37 -9.00 26.30
C ILE A 417 4.44 -10.08 26.46
N GLU A 418 5.50 -10.03 25.66
CA GLU A 418 6.73 -10.77 25.97
C GLU A 418 7.37 -10.18 27.23
N TYR A 419 7.86 -11.03 28.13
CA TYR A 419 8.62 -10.61 29.31
C TYR A 419 9.76 -11.60 29.60
N THR A 420 10.77 -11.15 30.35
CA THR A 420 11.84 -12.02 30.86
C THR A 420 12.12 -11.70 32.31
N VAL A 421 12.31 -12.74 33.12
CA VAL A 421 12.71 -12.65 34.54
C VAL A 421 14.07 -13.31 34.71
N PHE A 422 15.02 -12.61 35.32
CA PHE A 422 16.38 -13.13 35.54
C PHE A 422 17.07 -12.47 36.75
N PRO A 423 17.92 -13.19 37.47
CA PRO A 423 18.71 -12.62 38.56
C PRO A 423 19.94 -11.88 38.01
N LEU A 424 20.50 -10.99 38.83
CA LEU A 424 21.85 -10.45 38.69
C LEU A 424 22.55 -10.51 40.05
N ASP A 425 23.81 -10.92 40.04
CA ASP A 425 24.67 -10.89 41.23
C ASP A 425 25.32 -9.51 41.42
N ASN A 426 25.84 -9.25 42.62
CA ASN A 426 26.67 -8.10 42.97
C ASN A 426 26.13 -6.71 42.54
N PRO A 427 25.15 -6.10 43.26
CA PRO A 427 24.39 -6.69 44.36
C PRO A 427 23.29 -7.66 43.85
N PRO A 428 22.80 -8.57 44.72
CA PRO A 428 21.70 -9.49 44.39
C PRO A 428 20.42 -8.76 43.98
N ARG A 429 19.93 -9.06 42.78
CA ARG A 429 18.74 -8.42 42.19
C ARG A 429 17.91 -9.41 41.38
N LEU A 430 16.59 -9.30 41.45
CA LEU A 430 15.70 -9.90 40.46
C LEU A 430 15.24 -8.82 39.48
N VAL A 431 15.46 -9.06 38.18
CA VAL A 431 15.08 -8.13 37.11
C VAL A 431 13.92 -8.72 36.32
N VAL A 432 12.90 -7.90 36.07
CA VAL A 432 11.77 -8.23 35.19
C VAL A 432 11.75 -7.21 34.05
N ASP A 433 12.08 -7.66 32.84
CA ASP A 433 11.98 -6.87 31.62
C ASP A 433 10.66 -7.19 30.91
N PHE A 434 9.82 -6.17 30.69
CA PHE A 434 8.52 -6.25 30.02
C PHE A 434 8.59 -5.57 28.65
N GLY A 435 8.31 -6.31 27.57
CA GLY A 435 8.33 -5.78 26.21
C GLY A 435 7.27 -4.71 25.95
N ARG A 436 7.59 -3.73 25.09
CA ARG A 436 6.66 -2.67 24.65
C ARG A 436 5.69 -3.10 23.54
N GLU A 437 5.93 -4.22 22.88
CA GLU A 437 5.12 -4.67 21.74
C GLU A 437 4.02 -5.63 22.18
N PHE A 438 2.77 -5.28 21.88
CA PHE A 438 1.58 -6.11 22.06
C PHE A 438 0.53 -5.77 21.02
N LEU A 439 -0.42 -6.69 20.80
CA LEU A 439 -1.66 -6.43 20.07
C LEU A 439 -2.80 -7.08 20.83
N ASN A 440 -3.75 -6.28 21.30
CA ASN A 440 -5.00 -6.74 21.88
C ASN A 440 -6.15 -6.28 20.98
N ILE A 441 -7.05 -7.20 20.61
CA ILE A 441 -8.24 -6.94 19.80
C ILE A 441 -9.42 -7.52 20.58
N VAL A 442 -10.42 -6.69 20.88
CA VAL A 442 -11.57 -7.02 21.72
C VAL A 442 -12.85 -6.69 20.97
N SER A 443 -13.86 -7.54 21.10
CA SER A 443 -15.21 -7.21 20.62
C SER A 443 -15.91 -6.30 21.65
N GLU A 444 -16.35 -5.14 21.18
CA GLU A 444 -17.19 -4.20 21.93
C GLU A 444 -18.69 -4.52 21.76
N GLY A 445 -19.01 -5.58 21.02
CA GLY A 445 -20.36 -6.09 20.80
C GLY A 445 -20.99 -5.75 19.45
N THR A 446 -22.19 -6.29 19.25
CA THR A 446 -22.98 -6.13 18.02
C THR A 446 -23.67 -4.77 17.96
N VAL A 447 -23.48 -4.05 16.87
CA VAL A 447 -24.08 -2.72 16.59
C VAL A 447 -25.46 -2.85 15.94
N ALA A 448 -25.57 -3.79 14.99
CA ALA A 448 -26.77 -4.18 14.27
C ALA A 448 -26.55 -5.60 13.74
N ASP A 449 -27.58 -6.28 13.22
CA ASP A 449 -27.33 -7.56 12.55
C ASP A 449 -26.33 -7.37 11.39
N GLY A 450 -25.35 -8.26 11.30
CA GLY A 450 -24.22 -8.13 10.38
C GLY A 450 -23.19 -7.04 10.68
N VAL A 451 -23.27 -6.29 11.80
CA VAL A 451 -22.28 -5.26 12.18
C VAL A 451 -21.74 -5.50 13.59
N GLU A 452 -20.45 -5.83 13.70
CA GLU A 452 -19.72 -5.96 14.97
C GLU A 452 -18.74 -4.79 15.15
N LEU A 453 -18.69 -4.19 16.34
CA LEU A 453 -17.67 -3.20 16.71
C LEU A 453 -16.54 -3.90 17.45
N LEU A 454 -15.30 -3.67 17.00
CA LEU A 454 -14.08 -4.12 17.65
C LEU A 454 -13.23 -2.90 18.05
N SER A 455 -12.52 -3.02 19.17
CA SER A 455 -11.39 -2.14 19.49
C SER A 455 -10.06 -2.88 19.34
N ALA A 456 -9.03 -2.18 18.87
CA ALA A 456 -7.68 -2.71 18.81
C ALA A 456 -6.70 -1.75 19.48
N LYS A 457 -5.91 -2.28 20.41
CA LYS A 457 -4.81 -1.58 21.10
C LYS A 457 -3.50 -2.26 20.73
N LYS A 458 -2.57 -1.50 20.13
CA LYS A 458 -1.26 -2.02 19.74
C LYS A 458 -0.15 -1.21 20.40
N GLY A 459 0.63 -1.85 21.27
CA GLY A 459 1.85 -1.28 21.85
C GLY A 459 3.01 -1.36 20.87
N LEU A 460 3.86 -0.33 20.90
CA LEU A 460 5.13 -0.24 20.19
C LEU A 460 6.15 0.48 21.07
N ALA A 461 7.43 0.35 20.75
CA ALA A 461 8.51 1.18 21.32
C ALA A 461 8.31 2.72 21.14
N ALA A 462 7.40 3.13 20.25
CA ALA A 462 7.03 4.53 20.03
C ALA A 462 5.80 5.00 20.84
N GLY A 463 5.14 4.10 21.58
CA GLY A 463 3.85 4.32 22.24
C GLY A 463 2.72 3.44 21.70
N GLN A 464 1.48 3.75 22.09
CA GLN A 464 0.28 2.97 21.79
C GLN A 464 -0.53 3.53 20.62
N ILE A 465 -0.91 2.64 19.73
CA ILE A 465 -1.93 2.84 18.69
C ILE A 465 -3.27 2.38 19.25
N ASN A 466 -4.31 3.19 19.07
CA ASN A 466 -5.70 2.82 19.34
C ASN A 466 -6.49 2.89 18.01
N ALA A 467 -7.31 1.87 17.75
CA ALA A 467 -8.17 1.81 16.58
C ALA A 467 -9.56 1.29 16.92
N SER A 468 -10.55 1.77 16.19
CA SER A 468 -11.93 1.29 16.18
C SER A 468 -12.21 0.64 14.83
N ILE A 469 -12.83 -0.53 14.81
CA ILE A 469 -13.08 -1.31 13.60
C ILE A 469 -14.54 -1.74 13.59
N LEU A 470 -15.26 -1.47 12.50
CA LEU A 470 -16.52 -2.13 12.21
C LEU A 470 -16.24 -3.31 11.28
N LYS A 471 -16.61 -4.51 11.71
CA LYS A 471 -16.65 -5.70 10.85
C LYS A 471 -18.08 -5.86 10.34
N VAL A 472 -18.23 -5.94 9.02
CA VAL A 472 -19.52 -5.84 8.33
C VAL A 472 -19.73 -7.03 7.40
N ASP A 473 -20.81 -7.78 7.64
CA ASP A 473 -21.35 -8.78 6.72
C ASP A 473 -22.22 -8.08 5.66
N LEU A 474 -21.73 -8.06 4.42
CA LEU A 474 -22.39 -7.40 3.29
C LEU A 474 -23.69 -8.09 2.87
N ASN A 475 -23.96 -9.31 3.32
CA ASN A 475 -25.25 -9.98 3.03
C ASN A 475 -26.40 -9.45 3.90
N LYS A 476 -26.10 -8.63 4.91
CA LYS A 476 -27.04 -8.15 5.94
C LYS A 476 -27.15 -6.63 6.03
N VAL A 477 -26.25 -5.90 5.36
CA VAL A 477 -26.04 -4.46 5.55
C VAL A 477 -25.83 -3.79 4.19
N GLU A 478 -26.61 -2.75 3.92
CA GLU A 478 -26.37 -1.87 2.77
C GLU A 478 -25.18 -0.95 3.09
N VAL A 479 -24.16 -0.97 2.24
CA VAL A 479 -22.98 -0.12 2.35
C VAL A 479 -22.94 0.82 1.15
N LYS A 480 -22.97 2.13 1.38
CA LYS A 480 -22.81 3.09 0.28
C LYS A 480 -22.14 4.40 0.68
N PRO A 481 -21.57 5.15 -0.29
CA PRO A 481 -21.09 6.50 -0.03
C PRO A 481 -22.28 7.45 0.12
N ALA A 482 -22.07 8.53 0.88
CA ALA A 482 -23.05 9.59 1.10
C ALA A 482 -22.38 10.96 1.13
N LEU A 483 -23.00 11.96 0.50
CA LEU A 483 -22.56 13.36 0.56
C LEU A 483 -23.07 14.07 1.82
N ALA A 484 -22.36 15.10 2.26
CA ALA A 484 -22.89 16.06 3.22
C ALA A 484 -24.05 16.86 2.59
N LYS A 485 -25.17 16.97 3.31
CA LYS A 485 -26.33 17.76 2.88
C LYS A 485 -26.21 19.21 3.34
N LYS A 486 -26.98 20.09 2.70
CA LYS A 486 -27.12 21.50 3.07
C LYS A 486 -27.88 21.63 4.39
N THR A 487 -27.18 21.79 5.51
CA THR A 487 -27.81 22.22 6.76
C THR A 487 -28.50 23.58 6.56
N LYS A 488 -29.80 23.69 6.85
CA LYS A 488 -30.48 24.99 6.91
C LYS A 488 -29.75 25.89 7.92
N PRO A 489 -29.39 27.14 7.58
CA PRO A 489 -28.73 28.03 8.53
C PRO A 489 -29.65 28.29 9.73
N ASN A 490 -29.08 28.35 10.93
CA ASN A 490 -29.83 28.83 12.09
C ASN A 490 -29.97 30.36 12.01
N ILE A 491 -30.96 30.92 12.73
CA ILE A 491 -31.29 32.35 12.68
C ILE A 491 -30.07 33.23 12.98
N PHE A 492 -29.20 32.79 13.90
CA PHE A 492 -27.97 33.49 14.27
C PHE A 492 -26.91 33.51 13.15
N GLN A 493 -26.77 32.41 12.41
CA GLN A 493 -25.87 32.32 11.26
C GLN A 493 -26.38 33.20 10.13
N SER A 494 -27.68 33.16 9.82
CA SER A 494 -28.30 34.07 8.85
C SER A 494 -28.10 35.54 9.23
N PHE A 495 -28.18 35.88 10.53
CA PHE A 495 -27.94 37.24 11.02
C PHE A 495 -26.45 37.65 10.88
N ILE A 496 -25.51 36.75 11.15
CA ILE A 496 -24.07 36.97 10.92
C ILE A 496 -23.76 37.15 9.43
N ASP A 497 -24.40 36.37 8.56
CA ASP A 497 -24.22 36.44 7.11
C ASP A 497 -24.76 37.78 6.54
N ILE A 498 -25.82 38.35 7.14
CA ILE A 498 -26.35 39.69 6.82
C ILE A 498 -25.39 40.81 7.22
N ILE A 499 -24.76 40.74 8.40
CA ILE A 499 -23.90 41.83 8.91
C ILE A 499 -22.42 41.70 8.51
N THR A 500 -21.99 40.58 7.93
CA THR A 500 -20.62 40.39 7.42
C THR A 500 -20.56 39.96 5.94
N PRO A 501 -21.22 40.69 5.00
CA PRO A 501 -21.28 40.30 3.59
C PRO A 501 -19.87 40.19 2.94
N TRP A 502 -18.92 41.00 3.40
CA TRP A 502 -17.51 40.98 2.97
C TRP A 502 -16.75 39.68 3.31
N ARG A 503 -17.30 38.80 4.19
CA ARG A 503 -16.75 37.46 4.44
C ARG A 503 -17.20 36.43 3.41
N GLN A 504 -18.21 36.72 2.59
CA GLN A 504 -18.60 35.87 1.47
C GLN A 504 -17.67 36.11 0.28
N GLY A 505 -16.44 35.59 0.39
CA GLY A 505 -15.57 35.43 -0.77
C GLY A 505 -16.16 34.40 -1.74
N THR A 506 -16.88 34.89 -2.75
CA THR A 506 -17.04 34.37 -4.13
C THR A 506 -17.06 32.85 -4.39
N ILE A 507 -17.52 32.04 -3.43
CA ILE A 507 -17.66 30.59 -3.58
C ILE A 507 -19.07 30.21 -3.13
N SER A 508 -20.01 30.19 -4.09
CA SER A 508 -21.22 29.38 -3.92
C SER A 508 -20.78 27.92 -3.85
N ARG A 509 -20.88 27.29 -2.68
CA ARG A 509 -20.43 25.90 -2.50
C ARG A 509 -21.49 24.94 -3.02
N ASP A 510 -21.14 24.26 -4.10
CA ASP A 510 -21.94 23.23 -4.75
C ASP A 510 -21.87 21.90 -3.97
N PHE A 511 -20.73 21.61 -3.36
CA PHE A 511 -20.58 20.54 -2.38
C PHE A 511 -20.54 21.09 -0.95
N PHE A 512 -21.28 20.47 -0.03
CA PHE A 512 -21.34 20.90 1.37
C PHE A 512 -20.28 20.21 2.23
N LEU A 513 -20.10 20.73 3.45
CA LEU A 513 -19.17 20.19 4.44
C LEU A 513 -19.88 20.03 5.78
N ASP A 514 -20.02 18.80 6.27
CA ASP A 514 -20.59 18.54 7.60
C ASP A 514 -19.90 17.38 8.34
N LYS A 515 -20.22 17.24 9.64
CA LYS A 515 -19.69 16.18 10.52
C LYS A 515 -20.19 14.80 10.08
N VAL A 516 -19.37 13.75 10.22
CA VAL A 516 -19.78 12.35 9.93
C VAL A 516 -21.07 11.99 10.64
N VAL A 517 -21.25 12.42 11.89
CA VAL A 517 -22.49 12.13 12.65
C VAL A 517 -23.74 12.70 11.98
N ASN A 518 -23.65 13.89 11.39
CA ASN A 518 -24.78 14.47 10.67
C ASN A 518 -25.03 13.72 9.36
N ILE A 519 -23.97 13.40 8.60
CA ILE A 519 -24.10 12.62 7.36
C ILE A 519 -24.73 11.23 7.61
N VAL A 520 -24.33 10.55 8.69
CA VAL A 520 -24.90 9.26 9.11
C VAL A 520 -26.39 9.40 9.47
N ASN A 521 -26.73 10.40 10.30
CA ASN A 521 -28.12 10.64 10.73
C ASN A 521 -29.03 11.06 9.56
N ASP A 522 -28.56 11.95 8.69
CA ASP A 522 -29.27 12.47 7.51
C ASP A 522 -29.61 11.39 6.46
N HIS A 523 -29.03 10.20 6.58
CA HIS A 523 -29.27 9.04 5.72
C HIS A 523 -29.85 7.83 6.48
N ASN A 524 -30.27 8.02 7.74
CA ASN A 524 -30.81 6.97 8.62
C ASN A 524 -29.87 5.74 8.75
N ALA A 525 -28.55 5.97 8.74
CA ALA A 525 -27.55 4.92 8.87
C ALA A 525 -27.25 4.59 10.34
N VAL A 526 -26.93 3.33 10.63
CA VAL A 526 -26.58 2.87 11.99
C VAL A 526 -25.16 3.30 12.37
N ALA A 527 -24.29 3.42 11.37
CA ALA A 527 -22.89 3.74 11.54
C ALA A 527 -22.29 4.30 10.25
N GLY A 528 -21.08 4.84 10.34
CA GLY A 528 -20.30 5.26 9.18
C GLY A 528 -18.92 5.78 9.54
N ILE A 529 -18.09 5.93 8.52
CA ILE A 529 -16.75 6.52 8.58
C ILE A 529 -16.61 7.66 7.58
N ASN A 530 -15.63 8.54 7.76
CA ASN A 530 -15.29 9.53 6.74
C ASN A 530 -14.83 8.84 5.43
N GLY A 531 -15.13 9.47 4.29
CA GLY A 531 -14.91 8.90 2.97
C GLY A 531 -13.64 9.37 2.26
N THR A 532 -13.80 9.73 0.98
CA THR A 532 -12.71 10.17 0.09
C THR A 532 -12.18 11.56 0.44
N TYR A 533 -11.02 11.88 -0.12
CA TYR A 533 -10.39 13.20 0.00
C TYR A 533 -11.29 14.29 -0.59
N PHE A 534 -11.10 15.54 -0.17
CA PHE A 534 -11.90 16.66 -0.64
C PHE A 534 -11.13 17.99 -0.63
N ALA A 535 -11.54 18.92 -1.49
CA ALA A 535 -11.01 20.27 -1.57
C ALA A 535 -11.59 21.19 -0.48
N PRO A 536 -10.98 22.35 -0.19
CA PRO A 536 -11.44 23.24 0.88
C PRO A 536 -12.87 23.80 0.71
N ASP A 537 -13.39 23.80 -0.51
CA ASP A 537 -14.76 24.17 -0.87
C ASP A 537 -15.79 23.07 -0.56
N GLY A 538 -15.37 21.80 -0.54
CA GLY A 538 -16.23 20.62 -0.37
C GLY A 538 -16.16 19.60 -1.50
N GLN A 539 -15.51 19.91 -2.63
CA GLN A 539 -15.51 19.02 -3.79
C GLN A 539 -14.78 17.69 -3.50
N PRO A 540 -15.37 16.51 -3.78
CA PRO A 540 -14.67 15.22 -3.64
C PRO A 540 -13.48 15.11 -4.61
N LEU A 541 -12.29 14.78 -4.10
CA LEU A 541 -11.02 14.70 -4.84
C LEU A 541 -10.65 13.25 -5.17
N GLY A 542 -11.46 12.65 -6.05
CA GLY A 542 -11.33 11.29 -6.54
C GLY A 542 -12.70 10.74 -6.96
N SER A 543 -12.70 9.66 -7.74
CA SER A 543 -13.94 9.08 -8.25
C SER A 543 -14.90 8.72 -7.13
N LEU A 544 -16.15 9.16 -7.25
CA LEU A 544 -17.22 8.88 -6.30
C LEU A 544 -18.47 8.54 -7.10
N MET A 545 -19.05 7.36 -6.90
CA MET A 545 -20.30 6.94 -7.51
C MET A 545 -21.28 6.53 -6.42
N ILE A 546 -22.49 7.06 -6.49
CA ILE A 546 -23.57 6.79 -5.54
C ILE A 546 -24.78 6.33 -6.35
N ASP A 547 -25.29 5.14 -6.08
CA ASP A 547 -26.48 4.58 -6.73
C ASP A 547 -26.41 4.66 -8.28
N GLN A 548 -25.25 4.30 -8.86
CA GLN A 548 -24.84 4.38 -10.27
C GLN A 548 -24.60 5.80 -10.84
N GLU A 549 -24.89 6.88 -10.11
CA GLU A 549 -24.56 8.25 -10.55
C GLU A 549 -23.09 8.59 -10.22
N LEU A 550 -22.30 8.97 -11.23
CA LEU A 550 -20.89 9.37 -11.05
C LEU A 550 -20.82 10.83 -10.56
N VAL A 551 -20.68 11.00 -9.26
CA VAL A 551 -20.67 12.29 -8.54
C VAL A 551 -19.39 13.10 -8.77
N SER A 552 -18.23 12.45 -8.81
CA SER A 552 -16.92 13.11 -9.00
C SER A 552 -16.00 12.26 -9.87
N PHE A 553 -15.06 12.92 -10.54
CA PHE A 553 -14.18 12.38 -11.57
C PHE A 553 -12.76 12.05 -11.04
N PRO A 554 -12.03 11.07 -11.61
CA PRO A 554 -10.66 10.77 -11.19
C PRO A 554 -9.69 11.92 -11.48
N ILE A 555 -8.88 12.25 -10.46
CA ILE A 555 -7.69 13.11 -10.62
C ILE A 555 -6.49 12.28 -11.12
N TYR A 556 -6.46 11.00 -10.76
CA TYR A 556 -5.52 9.97 -11.25
C TYR A 556 -6.23 8.60 -11.19
N ASP A 557 -5.63 7.56 -11.78
CA ASP A 557 -6.09 6.16 -11.71
C ASP A 557 -5.88 5.53 -10.31
N ARG A 558 -6.50 6.11 -9.28
CA ARG A 558 -6.34 5.73 -7.88
C ARG A 558 -7.09 4.45 -7.53
N THR A 559 -6.68 3.85 -6.42
CA THR A 559 -7.38 2.72 -5.82
C THR A 559 -8.74 3.17 -5.30
N ALA A 560 -9.78 2.40 -5.64
CA ALA A 560 -11.15 2.59 -5.18
C ALA A 560 -11.71 1.29 -4.58
N PHE A 561 -12.65 1.46 -3.65
CA PHE A 561 -13.54 0.41 -3.18
C PHE A 561 -14.85 0.51 -3.95
N PHE A 562 -15.39 -0.62 -4.38
CA PHE A 562 -16.69 -0.68 -5.03
C PHE A 562 -17.41 -2.01 -4.80
N LEU A 563 -18.72 -1.98 -5.02
CA LEU A 563 -19.65 -3.09 -4.90
C LEU A 563 -20.32 -3.33 -6.25
N ASP A 564 -20.45 -4.60 -6.66
CA ASP A 564 -21.28 -5.01 -7.81
C ASP A 564 -22.76 -5.17 -7.42
N GLN A 565 -23.60 -5.60 -8.37
CA GLN A 565 -25.03 -5.82 -8.15
C GLN A 565 -25.32 -6.95 -7.16
N GLU A 566 -24.41 -7.91 -7.02
CA GLU A 566 -24.45 -9.00 -6.05
C GLU A 566 -23.85 -8.61 -4.68
N ASN A 567 -23.61 -7.30 -4.45
CA ASN A 567 -23.02 -6.70 -3.25
C ASN A 567 -21.62 -7.26 -2.89
N GLN A 568 -20.87 -7.75 -3.88
CA GLN A 568 -19.54 -8.31 -3.67
C GLN A 568 -18.49 -7.19 -3.63
N PRO A 569 -17.58 -7.19 -2.63
CA PRO A 569 -16.63 -6.11 -2.45
C PRO A 569 -15.37 -6.29 -3.28
N TYR A 570 -14.90 -5.20 -3.87
CA TYR A 570 -13.65 -5.14 -4.59
C TYR A 570 -12.81 -3.92 -4.16
N ILE A 571 -11.49 -4.06 -4.25
CA ILE A 571 -10.54 -2.95 -4.13
C ILE A 571 -9.64 -3.02 -5.35
N ASP A 572 -9.67 -2.00 -6.20
CA ASP A 572 -8.82 -1.95 -7.37
C ASP A 572 -8.51 -0.54 -7.86
N ASN A 573 -7.46 -0.41 -8.67
CA ASN A 573 -7.24 0.80 -9.45
C ASN A 573 -8.29 0.87 -10.56
N ILE A 574 -8.81 2.07 -10.81
CA ILE A 574 -9.85 2.32 -11.82
C ILE A 574 -9.37 3.40 -12.79
N SER A 575 -9.84 3.32 -14.03
CA SER A 575 -9.90 4.46 -14.95
C SER A 575 -11.36 4.72 -15.33
N ILE A 576 -11.67 5.93 -15.78
CA ILE A 576 -13.01 6.28 -16.28
C ILE A 576 -12.88 6.74 -17.72
N THR A 577 -13.71 6.18 -18.60
CA THR A 577 -13.88 6.65 -19.98
C THR A 577 -15.24 7.29 -20.14
N SER A 578 -15.28 8.52 -20.64
CA SER A 578 -16.50 9.30 -20.72
C SER A 578 -16.55 10.09 -22.03
N SER A 579 -17.63 9.91 -22.78
CA SER A 579 -17.83 10.56 -24.08
C SER A 579 -19.30 10.70 -24.40
N PHE A 580 -19.66 11.70 -25.20
CA PHE A 580 -20.97 11.80 -25.85
C PHE A 580 -20.86 11.70 -27.37
N LYS A 581 -21.92 11.24 -28.02
CA LYS A 581 -22.05 11.11 -29.46
C LYS A 581 -23.31 11.83 -29.93
N LEU A 582 -23.16 12.73 -30.90
CA LEU A 582 -24.26 13.46 -31.54
C LEU A 582 -24.97 12.60 -32.60
N ALA A 583 -26.17 13.03 -33.00
CA ALA A 583 -26.92 12.43 -34.11
C ALA A 583 -26.11 12.39 -35.43
N SER A 584 -25.23 13.37 -35.67
CA SER A 584 -24.29 13.40 -36.82
C SER A 584 -23.25 12.28 -36.81
N GLY A 585 -23.11 11.55 -35.70
CA GLY A 585 -22.12 10.49 -35.53
C GLY A 585 -20.82 10.94 -34.85
N ILE A 586 -20.56 12.25 -34.76
CA ILE A 586 -19.36 12.80 -34.13
C ILE A 586 -19.35 12.50 -32.63
N ARG A 587 -18.19 12.08 -32.11
CA ARG A 587 -17.94 11.79 -30.69
C ARG A 587 -17.06 12.86 -30.07
N TYR A 588 -17.39 13.27 -28.85
CA TYR A 588 -16.63 14.19 -28.02
C TYR A 588 -16.31 13.55 -26.67
N THR A 589 -15.12 13.82 -26.14
CA THR A 589 -14.70 13.36 -24.80
C THR A 589 -15.30 14.28 -23.72
N ILE A 590 -15.63 13.70 -22.58
CA ILE A 590 -15.98 14.42 -21.35
C ILE A 590 -14.75 14.33 -20.44
N SER A 591 -14.10 15.45 -20.12
CA SER A 591 -12.87 15.52 -19.31
C SER A 591 -13.12 15.59 -17.81
N GLY A 592 -14.36 15.84 -17.37
CA GLY A 592 -14.73 15.83 -15.95
C GLY A 592 -16.23 15.90 -15.70
N ILE A 593 -16.62 15.73 -14.44
CA ILE A 593 -18.01 15.78 -13.98
C ILE A 593 -18.08 16.60 -12.70
N ASN A 594 -19.11 17.44 -12.55
CA ASN A 594 -19.40 18.25 -11.36
C ASN A 594 -18.14 18.98 -10.84
N GLN A 595 -17.47 19.73 -11.72
CA GLN A 595 -16.25 20.48 -11.41
C GLN A 595 -16.19 21.80 -12.18
N SER A 596 -15.37 22.74 -11.73
CA SER A 596 -15.13 23.99 -12.47
C SER A 596 -14.56 23.72 -13.87
N ARG A 597 -15.17 24.29 -14.91
CA ARG A 597 -14.72 24.17 -16.30
C ARG A 597 -13.51 25.09 -16.56
N GLY A 598 -12.38 24.52 -16.97
CA GLY A 598 -11.20 25.26 -17.44
C GLY A 598 -11.35 25.83 -18.86
N SER A 599 -10.23 26.28 -19.42
CA SER A 599 -10.18 26.89 -20.76
C SER A 599 -10.22 25.89 -21.93
N SER A 600 -10.10 24.59 -21.64
CA SER A 600 -10.03 23.51 -22.65
C SER A 600 -10.72 22.23 -22.15
N ASP A 601 -11.77 22.38 -21.35
CA ASP A 601 -12.48 21.29 -20.69
C ASP A 601 -13.87 21.04 -21.30
N SER A 602 -14.31 19.77 -21.22
CA SER A 602 -15.67 19.32 -21.50
C SER A 602 -16.22 18.70 -20.22
N ILE A 603 -17.00 19.48 -19.47
CA ILE A 603 -17.53 19.08 -18.16
C ILE A 603 -19.01 18.71 -18.28
N MET A 604 -19.39 17.58 -17.68
CA MET A 604 -20.80 17.24 -17.46
C MET A 604 -21.25 17.74 -16.08
N TYR A 605 -22.32 18.52 -16.04
CA TYR A 605 -22.96 18.98 -14.82
C TYR A 605 -24.27 18.22 -14.61
N THR A 606 -24.40 17.57 -13.45
CA THR A 606 -25.56 16.79 -13.02
C THR A 606 -26.31 17.55 -11.90
N PRO A 607 -27.54 17.17 -11.52
CA PRO A 607 -28.27 17.82 -10.42
C PRO A 607 -27.49 17.85 -9.09
N VAL A 608 -26.53 16.93 -8.90
CA VAL A 608 -25.62 16.90 -7.73
C VAL A 608 -24.71 18.14 -7.65
N TRP A 609 -24.44 18.83 -8.77
CA TRP A 609 -23.74 20.11 -8.78
C TRP A 609 -24.62 21.27 -8.26
N GLY A 610 -25.93 21.21 -8.48
CA GLY A 610 -26.88 22.25 -8.08
C GLY A 610 -27.78 22.70 -9.23
N GLU A 611 -28.42 23.86 -9.06
CA GLU A 611 -29.46 24.36 -9.96
C GLU A 611 -28.93 24.85 -11.33
N THR A 612 -27.70 25.38 -11.38
CA THR A 612 -27.08 25.89 -12.62
C THR A 612 -25.60 25.54 -12.73
N THR A 613 -25.05 25.56 -13.95
CA THR A 613 -23.64 25.20 -14.20
C THR A 613 -22.62 26.24 -13.69
N LYS A 614 -23.02 27.52 -13.55
CA LYS A 614 -22.18 28.65 -13.09
C LYS A 614 -20.94 28.92 -13.94
N THR A 615 -20.96 28.47 -15.19
CA THR A 615 -19.86 28.66 -16.13
C THR A 615 -19.79 30.08 -16.69
N ASN A 616 -18.64 30.42 -17.26
CA ASN A 616 -18.42 31.68 -17.98
C ASN A 616 -18.88 31.59 -19.44
N THR A 617 -18.95 32.73 -20.12
CA THR A 617 -19.40 32.87 -21.52
C THR A 617 -18.41 32.39 -22.58
N GLN A 618 -17.32 31.71 -22.20
CA GLN A 618 -16.23 31.34 -23.12
C GLN A 618 -16.42 29.98 -23.81
N GLY A 619 -17.63 29.42 -23.85
CA GLY A 619 -17.86 28.09 -24.42
C GLY A 619 -19.31 27.86 -24.85
N LEU A 620 -19.67 26.59 -25.00
CA LEU A 620 -21.00 26.15 -25.37
C LEU A 620 -21.55 25.19 -24.33
N GLU A 621 -22.85 25.26 -24.07
CA GLU A 621 -23.56 24.38 -23.15
C GLU A 621 -24.73 23.69 -23.85
N ILE A 622 -24.79 22.36 -23.75
CA ILE A 622 -25.85 21.52 -24.31
C ILE A 622 -26.67 21.01 -23.14
N VAL A 623 -27.92 21.48 -23.03
CA VAL A 623 -28.86 21.04 -22.00
C VAL A 623 -29.55 19.77 -22.50
N VAL A 624 -29.39 18.67 -21.78
CA VAL A 624 -29.91 17.35 -22.13
C VAL A 624 -30.96 16.92 -21.10
N LYS A 625 -32.12 16.47 -21.57
CA LYS A 625 -33.21 15.92 -20.76
C LYS A 625 -33.73 14.65 -21.42
N LYS A 626 -33.72 13.52 -20.71
CA LYS A 626 -34.12 12.19 -21.24
C LYS A 626 -33.51 11.88 -22.62
N GLU A 627 -32.17 11.96 -22.70
CA GLU A 627 -31.36 11.71 -23.91
C GLU A 627 -31.63 12.62 -25.12
N LYS A 628 -32.42 13.69 -24.95
CA LYS A 628 -32.66 14.71 -25.98
C LYS A 628 -32.07 16.05 -25.62
N ILE A 629 -31.55 16.74 -26.62
CA ILE A 629 -31.06 18.11 -26.51
C ILE A 629 -32.27 19.04 -26.45
N VAL A 630 -32.44 19.74 -25.33
CA VAL A 630 -33.57 20.66 -25.09
C VAL A 630 -33.15 22.13 -25.09
N GLY A 631 -31.85 22.43 -25.07
CA GLY A 631 -31.33 23.78 -25.15
C GLY A 631 -29.85 23.81 -25.53
N ILE A 632 -29.43 24.90 -26.15
CA ILE A 632 -28.04 25.21 -26.48
C ILE A 632 -27.78 26.64 -26.01
N ASN A 633 -26.88 26.81 -25.04
CA ASN A 633 -26.61 28.09 -24.37
C ASN A 633 -25.12 28.44 -24.41
N VAL A 634 -24.76 29.67 -24.06
CA VAL A 634 -23.37 30.14 -23.99
C VAL A 634 -22.73 29.89 -22.61
N SER A 635 -23.54 29.89 -21.54
CA SER A 635 -23.07 29.76 -20.16
C SER A 635 -24.21 29.62 -19.15
N ASN A 636 -23.89 29.12 -17.94
CA ASN A 636 -24.74 29.14 -16.75
C ASN A 636 -26.17 28.59 -16.97
N SER A 637 -26.28 27.48 -17.71
CA SER A 637 -27.55 26.81 -17.95
C SER A 637 -28.15 26.26 -16.67
N ILE A 638 -29.49 26.23 -16.60
CA ILE A 638 -30.23 25.45 -15.61
C ILE A 638 -29.97 23.96 -15.87
N ILE A 639 -29.68 23.21 -14.81
CA ILE A 639 -29.45 21.77 -14.88
C ILE A 639 -30.79 21.05 -14.65
N PRO A 640 -31.29 20.22 -15.59
CA PRO A 640 -32.59 19.55 -15.42
C PRO A 640 -32.52 18.42 -14.39
N ASP A 641 -33.53 18.30 -13.52
CA ASP A 641 -33.64 17.24 -12.50
C ASP A 641 -33.56 15.81 -13.08
N ASP A 642 -34.04 15.61 -14.31
CA ASP A 642 -34.04 14.37 -15.09
C ASP A 642 -33.09 14.44 -16.31
N GLY A 643 -31.96 15.12 -16.12
CA GLY A 643 -31.03 15.45 -17.18
C GLY A 643 -29.64 15.91 -16.68
N TYR A 644 -28.92 16.60 -17.57
CA TYR A 644 -27.58 17.12 -17.32
C TYR A 644 -27.24 18.22 -18.34
N VAL A 645 -26.17 18.96 -18.08
CA VAL A 645 -25.61 19.94 -19.03
C VAL A 645 -24.19 19.53 -19.39
N LEU A 646 -23.92 19.38 -20.68
CA LEU A 646 -22.55 19.25 -21.19
C LEU A 646 -22.02 20.64 -21.50
N SER A 647 -20.93 21.04 -20.85
CA SER A 647 -20.34 22.38 -20.95
C SER A 647 -18.92 22.28 -21.51
N ILE A 648 -18.75 22.71 -22.77
CA ILE A 648 -17.52 22.54 -23.54
C ILE A 648 -16.85 23.91 -23.75
N ASN A 649 -15.54 23.97 -23.47
CA ASN A 649 -14.67 25.10 -23.77
C ASN A 649 -13.39 24.58 -24.46
N GLY A 650 -12.82 25.38 -25.36
CA GLY A 650 -11.57 25.08 -26.06
C GLY A 650 -11.74 24.71 -27.55
N PRO A 651 -10.69 24.15 -28.18
CA PRO A 651 -10.68 23.84 -29.61
C PRO A 651 -11.79 22.86 -29.99
N GLY A 652 -12.59 23.20 -31.00
CA GLY A 652 -13.71 22.39 -31.48
C GLY A 652 -15.10 22.80 -30.99
N VAL A 653 -15.22 23.86 -30.16
CA VAL A 653 -16.52 24.46 -29.80
C VAL A 653 -17.28 24.96 -31.03
N GLU A 654 -16.60 25.54 -32.02
CA GLU A 654 -17.19 25.99 -33.29
C GLU A 654 -17.79 24.80 -34.06
N THR A 655 -17.00 23.75 -34.29
CA THR A 655 -17.44 22.51 -34.94
C THR A 655 -18.57 21.82 -34.18
N LEU A 656 -18.57 21.89 -32.83
CA LEU A 656 -19.67 21.41 -32.01
C LEU A 656 -20.95 22.22 -32.25
N ALA A 657 -20.86 23.55 -32.28
CA ALA A 657 -22.00 24.45 -32.51
C ALA A 657 -22.63 24.23 -33.91
N GLU A 658 -21.82 23.94 -34.94
CA GLU A 658 -22.30 23.60 -36.29
C GLU A 658 -23.07 22.26 -36.34
N ASN A 659 -22.76 21.32 -35.44
CA ASN A 659 -23.23 19.93 -35.49
C ASN A 659 -24.29 19.58 -34.44
N VAL A 660 -24.60 20.49 -33.52
CA VAL A 660 -25.54 20.27 -32.42
C VAL A 660 -26.86 21.01 -32.65
N LYS A 661 -28.00 20.33 -32.45
CA LYS A 661 -29.34 20.90 -32.68
C LYS A 661 -30.29 20.54 -31.54
N VAL A 662 -31.18 21.48 -31.20
CA VAL A 662 -32.28 21.21 -30.27
C VAL A 662 -33.27 20.23 -30.91
N GLY A 663 -33.69 19.23 -30.14
CA GLY A 663 -34.55 18.13 -30.59
C GLY A 663 -33.79 16.84 -30.93
N ASP A 664 -32.49 16.92 -31.24
CA ASP A 664 -31.67 15.75 -31.56
C ASP A 664 -31.47 14.84 -30.34
N ASN A 665 -31.35 13.54 -30.60
CA ASN A 665 -30.91 12.56 -29.61
C ASN A 665 -29.40 12.67 -29.40
N ILE A 666 -28.95 12.47 -28.15
CA ILE A 666 -27.54 12.46 -27.76
C ILE A 666 -27.25 11.24 -26.89
N ASN A 667 -26.24 10.46 -27.27
CA ASN A 667 -25.84 9.26 -26.54
C ASN A 667 -24.60 9.57 -25.69
N THR A 668 -24.75 9.57 -24.37
CA THR A 668 -23.65 9.75 -23.41
C THR A 668 -23.28 8.42 -22.78
N SER A 669 -22.00 8.07 -22.83
CA SER A 669 -21.44 6.84 -22.26
C SER A 669 -20.34 7.19 -21.26
N ILE A 670 -20.57 6.86 -19.99
CA ILE A 670 -19.56 6.85 -18.92
C ILE A 670 -19.32 5.40 -18.52
N ARG A 671 -18.06 4.97 -18.44
CA ARG A 671 -17.67 3.61 -18.03
C ARG A 671 -16.54 3.68 -17.03
N VAL A 672 -16.74 3.04 -15.87
CA VAL A 672 -15.68 2.77 -14.90
C VAL A 672 -15.02 1.45 -15.29
N ILE A 673 -13.70 1.44 -15.40
CA ILE A 673 -12.90 0.29 -15.84
C ILE A 673 -11.86 -0.04 -14.75
N PRO A 674 -12.08 -1.08 -13.93
CA PRO A 674 -11.06 -1.59 -13.02
C PRO A 674 -9.90 -2.26 -13.76
N TYR A 675 -8.73 -2.31 -13.13
CA TYR A 675 -7.47 -2.71 -13.78
C TYR A 675 -7.18 -4.22 -13.74
N SER A 676 -7.75 -4.92 -12.77
CA SER A 676 -7.47 -6.31 -12.41
C SER A 676 -8.75 -7.12 -12.23
N THR A 677 -9.83 -6.50 -11.74
CA THR A 677 -11.14 -7.10 -11.50
C THR A 677 -12.11 -6.84 -12.66
N SER A 678 -13.04 -7.75 -12.90
CA SER A 678 -14.08 -7.60 -13.93
C SER A 678 -15.47 -7.87 -13.34
N PRO A 679 -16.02 -6.95 -12.52
CA PRO A 679 -17.39 -7.06 -12.03
C PRO A 679 -18.38 -6.92 -13.20
N GLN A 680 -19.58 -7.48 -13.07
CA GLN A 680 -20.62 -7.35 -14.10
C GLN A 680 -21.10 -5.90 -14.25
N SER A 681 -21.16 -5.19 -13.11
CA SER A 681 -21.65 -3.83 -12.95
C SER A 681 -21.03 -3.22 -11.69
N ILE A 682 -21.14 -1.90 -11.53
CA ILE A 682 -20.69 -1.19 -10.32
C ILE A 682 -21.84 -0.29 -9.88
N ILE A 683 -22.34 -0.48 -8.66
CA ILE A 683 -23.45 0.33 -8.10
C ILE A 683 -22.92 1.51 -7.30
N ASN A 684 -21.96 1.25 -6.42
CA ASN A 684 -21.40 2.21 -5.49
C ASN A 684 -19.87 2.15 -5.56
N LEU A 685 -19.23 3.32 -5.57
CA LEU A 685 -17.78 3.43 -5.67
C LEU A 685 -17.25 4.59 -4.83
N ILE A 686 -16.20 4.34 -4.07
CA ILE A 686 -15.43 5.39 -3.37
C ILE A 686 -13.94 5.21 -3.64
N SER A 687 -13.38 6.14 -4.42
CA SER A 687 -11.94 6.26 -4.59
C SER A 687 -11.31 6.72 -3.28
N GLY A 688 -10.06 6.34 -3.05
CA GLY A 688 -9.29 6.80 -1.92
C GLY A 688 -7.83 6.61 -2.25
N GLY A 689 -7.20 5.70 -1.51
CA GLY A 689 -5.83 5.29 -1.70
C GLY A 689 -4.88 5.91 -0.67
N PRO A 690 -3.61 5.44 -0.65
CA PRO A 690 -3.10 4.34 -1.47
C PRO A 690 -3.69 2.98 -1.09
N ARG A 691 -3.59 2.00 -1.99
CA ARG A 691 -3.69 0.58 -1.62
C ARG A 691 -2.69 0.27 -0.49
N LEU A 692 -3.07 -0.67 0.37
CA LEU A 692 -2.33 -1.07 1.57
C LEU A 692 -1.99 -2.56 1.54
N ILE A 693 -2.94 -3.39 1.10
CA ILE A 693 -2.81 -4.84 0.98
C ILE A 693 -3.30 -5.25 -0.40
N LYS A 694 -2.59 -6.20 -1.02
CA LYS A 694 -2.97 -6.87 -2.27
C LYS A 694 -2.67 -8.36 -2.13
N LYS A 695 -3.64 -9.24 -2.37
CA LYS A 695 -3.56 -10.70 -2.24
C LYS A 695 -2.94 -11.18 -0.91
N GLY A 696 -3.37 -10.61 0.21
CA GLY A 696 -2.91 -10.97 1.56
C GLY A 696 -1.47 -10.55 1.90
N ARG A 697 -0.87 -9.63 1.12
CA ARG A 697 0.48 -9.09 1.35
C ARG A 697 0.44 -7.57 1.39
N VAL A 698 1.31 -6.96 2.21
CA VAL A 698 1.49 -5.50 2.26
C VAL A 698 1.92 -4.99 0.87
N TYR A 699 1.11 -4.13 0.28
CA TYR A 699 1.35 -3.51 -1.03
C TYR A 699 0.94 -2.03 -0.96
N ILE A 700 1.92 -1.16 -0.69
CA ILE A 700 1.67 0.27 -0.47
C ILE A 700 2.01 1.06 -1.72
N SER A 701 0.99 1.36 -2.52
CA SER A 701 1.05 1.99 -3.85
C SER A 701 1.21 3.52 -3.84
N LYS A 702 1.62 4.12 -2.71
CA LYS A 702 1.66 5.59 -2.50
C LYS A 702 2.40 6.39 -3.57
N TYR A 703 3.45 5.83 -4.16
CA TYR A 703 4.21 6.46 -5.25
C TYR A 703 3.72 6.10 -6.65
N GLN A 704 2.82 5.13 -6.80
CA GLN A 704 2.15 4.78 -8.05
C GLN A 704 0.94 5.71 -8.24
N GLU A 705 0.18 5.93 -7.17
CA GLU A 705 -1.04 6.74 -7.12
C GLU A 705 -0.81 8.25 -6.83
N GLN A 706 0.45 8.69 -6.96
CA GLN A 706 0.88 10.09 -6.83
C GLN A 706 0.46 10.77 -5.51
N PHE A 707 0.59 10.06 -4.38
CA PHE A 707 0.32 10.65 -3.07
C PHE A 707 1.44 11.56 -2.61
N LYS A 708 1.05 12.74 -2.11
CA LYS A 708 1.94 13.73 -1.50
C LYS A 708 2.56 13.20 -0.20
N SER A 709 3.64 13.85 0.25
CA SER A 709 4.48 13.40 1.36
C SER A 709 3.77 13.38 2.72
N ASP A 710 2.79 14.24 2.93
CA ASP A 710 1.88 14.31 4.09
C ASP A 710 1.03 13.05 4.26
N ILE A 711 0.54 12.48 3.15
CA ILE A 711 -0.17 11.19 3.16
C ILE A 711 0.85 10.04 3.19
N ALA A 712 1.92 10.13 2.40
CA ALA A 712 2.85 9.03 2.12
C ALA A 712 3.89 8.73 3.22
N LYS A 713 4.17 9.67 4.13
CA LYS A 713 5.20 9.54 5.18
C LYS A 713 4.63 9.86 6.57
N GLY A 714 5.31 9.35 7.61
CA GLY A 714 5.02 9.66 9.00
C GLY A 714 3.78 8.97 9.59
N ARG A 715 3.60 9.15 10.90
CA ARG A 715 2.41 8.72 11.64
C ARG A 715 1.32 9.78 11.52
N ALA A 716 0.07 9.34 11.35
CA ALA A 716 -1.10 10.19 11.47
C ALA A 716 -2.28 9.37 11.99
N ALA A 717 -3.37 10.04 12.38
CA ALA A 717 -4.67 9.37 12.38
C ALA A 717 -5.01 8.94 10.94
N ARG A 718 -5.62 7.78 10.77
CA ARG A 718 -5.93 7.21 9.45
C ARG A 718 -7.34 6.63 9.46
N THR A 719 -7.98 6.67 8.31
CA THR A 719 -9.16 5.86 8.01
C THR A 719 -8.80 4.94 6.87
N ALA A 720 -9.25 3.69 6.91
CA ALA A 720 -9.02 2.71 5.86
C ALA A 720 -10.17 1.71 5.82
N LEU A 721 -10.17 0.92 4.75
CA LEU A 721 -11.06 -0.21 4.59
C LEU A 721 -10.27 -1.45 4.13
N GLY A 722 -10.76 -2.63 4.47
CA GLY A 722 -10.19 -3.91 4.04
C GLY A 722 -11.27 -4.96 3.82
N ILE A 723 -10.97 -5.95 2.99
CA ILE A 723 -11.86 -7.08 2.68
C ILE A 723 -11.20 -8.34 3.22
N THR A 724 -11.92 -9.15 4.01
CA THR A 724 -11.40 -10.42 4.54
C THR A 724 -11.49 -11.54 3.50
N LYS A 725 -10.85 -12.69 3.76
CA LYS A 725 -11.00 -13.89 2.90
C LYS A 725 -12.47 -14.34 2.78
N ASN A 726 -13.29 -14.07 3.80
CA ASN A 726 -14.71 -14.41 3.83
C ASN A 726 -15.61 -13.33 3.18
N ARG A 727 -15.01 -12.29 2.59
CA ARG A 727 -15.67 -11.10 2.02
C ARG A 727 -16.36 -10.18 3.04
N ASP A 728 -16.12 -10.36 4.34
CA ASP A 728 -16.47 -9.33 5.33
C ASP A 728 -15.72 -8.02 5.01
N LEU A 729 -16.42 -6.88 5.14
CA LEU A 729 -15.82 -5.56 5.03
C LEU A 729 -15.37 -5.07 6.42
N LEU A 730 -14.12 -4.64 6.51
CA LEU A 730 -13.53 -3.99 7.68
C LEU A 730 -13.47 -2.48 7.43
N LEU A 731 -14.10 -1.69 8.27
CA LEU A 731 -13.98 -0.23 8.27
C LEU A 731 -13.21 0.20 9.51
N ILE A 732 -12.02 0.76 9.35
CA ILE A 732 -11.10 1.08 10.46
C ILE A 732 -10.83 2.59 10.55
N THR A 733 -10.90 3.12 11.78
CA THR A 733 -10.32 4.42 12.13
C THR A 733 -9.24 4.24 13.19
N VAL A 734 -8.10 4.89 12.99
CA VAL A 734 -6.95 4.86 13.91
C VAL A 734 -6.71 6.26 14.44
N ASP A 735 -6.65 6.39 15.76
CA ASP A 735 -6.44 7.67 16.43
C ASP A 735 -4.98 8.14 16.32
N GLY A 736 -4.82 9.45 16.23
CA GLY A 736 -3.54 10.13 16.07
C GLY A 736 -3.32 11.24 17.08
N LEU A 737 -2.08 11.73 17.17
CA LEU A 737 -1.66 12.63 18.24
C LEU A 737 -2.56 13.87 18.32
N PRO A 738 -3.15 14.17 19.50
CA PRO A 738 -4.06 15.28 19.64
C PRO A 738 -3.30 16.60 19.53
N LYS A 739 -3.84 17.56 18.76
CA LYS A 739 -3.16 18.84 18.46
C LYS A 739 -2.73 19.63 19.70
N LYS A 740 -3.45 19.48 20.82
CA LYS A 740 -3.21 20.17 22.10
C LYS A 740 -2.22 19.47 23.04
N ASN A 741 -1.92 18.17 22.85
CA ASN A 741 -0.99 17.42 23.69
C ASN A 741 -0.18 16.43 22.85
N LYS A 742 1.00 16.87 22.38
CA LYS A 742 1.88 16.06 21.52
C LYS A 742 2.82 15.12 22.29
N ASN A 743 2.85 15.21 23.62
CA ASN A 743 3.77 14.45 24.47
C ASN A 743 3.16 13.16 25.03
N THR A 744 1.91 12.84 24.68
CA THR A 744 1.27 11.59 25.09
C THR A 744 1.91 10.38 24.40
N LYS A 745 2.03 9.27 25.15
CA LYS A 745 2.39 7.95 24.61
C LYS A 745 1.20 7.20 24.03
N GLU A 746 -0.02 7.72 24.12
CA GLU A 746 -1.23 7.13 23.55
C GLU A 746 -1.69 7.82 22.27
N ASN A 747 -2.35 7.07 21.38
CA ASN A 747 -2.90 7.59 20.12
C ASN A 747 -1.80 8.16 19.22
N ILE A 748 -0.65 7.47 19.12
CA ILE A 748 0.52 7.99 18.39
C ILE A 748 0.33 8.09 16.87
N GLY A 749 -0.79 7.56 16.35
CA GLY A 749 -1.05 7.41 14.93
C GLY A 749 -0.22 6.31 14.28
N VAL A 750 -0.55 6.00 13.03
CA VAL A 750 0.09 4.94 12.26
C VAL A 750 0.70 5.44 10.97
N THR A 751 1.84 4.84 10.63
CA THR A 751 2.34 4.79 9.24
C THR A 751 1.43 3.90 8.40
N LEU A 752 1.50 4.03 7.08
CA LEU A 752 0.75 3.16 6.15
C LEU A 752 1.20 1.69 6.28
N GLU A 753 2.48 1.49 6.53
CA GLU A 753 3.12 0.20 6.82
C GLU A 753 2.53 -0.47 8.09
N GLU A 754 2.36 0.26 9.19
CA GLU A 754 1.74 -0.28 10.41
C GLU A 754 0.23 -0.52 10.29
N LEU A 755 -0.48 0.37 9.58
CA LEU A 755 -1.90 0.21 9.28
C LEU A 755 -2.16 -1.05 8.44
N SER A 756 -1.29 -1.31 7.45
CA SER A 756 -1.34 -2.53 6.63
C SER A 756 -1.16 -3.78 7.50
N ASN A 757 -0.19 -3.76 8.42
CA ASN A 757 0.03 -4.88 9.33
C ASN A 757 -1.12 -5.10 10.33
N LEU A 758 -1.76 -4.02 10.81
CA LEU A 758 -2.95 -4.13 11.66
C LEU A 758 -4.14 -4.73 10.90
N LEU A 759 -4.37 -4.31 9.65
CA LEU A 759 -5.41 -4.88 8.79
C LEU A 759 -5.14 -6.35 8.42
N LEU A 760 -3.88 -6.74 8.19
CA LEU A 760 -3.50 -8.15 8.06
C LEU A 760 -3.80 -8.96 9.33
N SER A 761 -3.54 -8.41 10.52
CA SER A 761 -3.89 -9.06 11.79
C SER A 761 -5.40 -9.20 12.01
N LEU A 762 -6.22 -8.38 11.34
CA LEU A 762 -7.69 -8.48 11.30
C LEU A 762 -8.20 -9.40 10.17
N GLY A 763 -7.30 -10.05 9.41
CA GLY A 763 -7.65 -11.01 8.35
C GLY A 763 -7.94 -10.39 6.98
N ALA A 764 -7.59 -9.12 6.75
CA ALA A 764 -7.74 -8.47 5.44
C ALA A 764 -6.83 -9.10 4.38
N VAL A 765 -7.40 -9.48 3.23
CA VAL A 765 -6.66 -9.94 2.04
C VAL A 765 -6.51 -8.85 0.97
N GLU A 766 -7.36 -7.83 1.01
CA GLU A 766 -7.27 -6.60 0.22
C GLU A 766 -7.52 -5.41 1.14
N ALA A 767 -6.83 -4.29 0.93
CA ALA A 767 -7.08 -3.07 1.73
C ALA A 767 -6.60 -1.79 1.04
N MET A 768 -7.22 -0.66 1.40
CA MET A 768 -6.85 0.68 0.96
C MET A 768 -7.09 1.73 2.04
N ASN A 769 -6.33 2.81 1.98
CA ASN A 769 -6.47 3.98 2.84
C ASN A 769 -7.56 4.95 2.30
N LEU A 770 -8.17 5.74 3.18
CA LEU A 770 -9.12 6.83 2.90
C LEU A 770 -8.58 8.18 3.44
N ASP A 771 -9.35 9.26 3.41
CA ASP A 771 -8.91 10.51 4.04
C ASP A 771 -8.66 10.31 5.56
N GLY A 772 -7.71 11.05 6.12
CA GLY A 772 -7.19 10.81 7.46
C GLY A 772 -6.97 12.09 8.27
N GLY A 773 -6.00 12.05 9.18
CA GLY A 773 -5.62 13.22 10.00
C GLY A 773 -6.77 13.77 10.84
N SER A 774 -7.20 15.01 10.57
CA SER A 774 -8.37 15.59 11.26
C SER A 774 -9.71 15.15 10.70
N SER A 775 -9.77 14.49 9.54
CA SER A 775 -11.00 13.91 8.99
C SER A 775 -11.35 12.56 9.62
N ALA A 776 -10.34 11.82 10.12
CA ALA A 776 -10.47 10.45 10.64
C ALA A 776 -11.52 10.33 11.76
N THR A 777 -12.70 9.81 11.41
CA THR A 777 -13.89 9.81 12.26
C THR A 777 -14.74 8.56 11.98
N MET A 778 -15.12 7.84 13.03
CA MET A 778 -16.09 6.75 13.04
C MET A 778 -17.28 7.13 13.93
N VAL A 779 -18.49 6.88 13.44
CA VAL A 779 -19.74 7.08 14.16
C VAL A 779 -20.52 5.77 14.20
N VAL A 780 -21.12 5.49 15.36
CA VAL A 780 -22.04 4.37 15.61
C VAL A 780 -23.19 4.88 16.46
N ASN A 781 -24.44 4.60 16.07
CA ASN A 781 -25.66 4.97 16.79
C ASN A 781 -25.67 6.44 17.26
N GLY A 782 -25.31 7.36 16.35
CA GLY A 782 -25.23 8.80 16.61
C GLY A 782 -24.05 9.27 17.48
N ARG A 783 -23.14 8.38 17.88
CA ARG A 783 -21.99 8.70 18.76
C ARG A 783 -20.66 8.55 18.02
N THR A 784 -19.72 9.46 18.26
CA THR A 784 -18.33 9.31 17.80
C THR A 784 -17.64 8.25 18.65
N ILE A 785 -16.98 7.27 18.03
CA ILE A 785 -16.34 6.15 18.75
C ILE A 785 -14.83 6.41 18.96
N ASN A 786 -14.14 6.88 17.93
CA ASN A 786 -12.71 7.20 18.01
C ASN A 786 -12.48 8.62 18.57
N LYS A 787 -11.22 9.02 18.78
CA LYS A 787 -10.81 10.35 19.30
C LYS A 787 -10.25 11.24 18.17
N PRO A 788 -11.05 12.17 17.58
CA PRO A 788 -10.56 13.04 16.51
C PRO A 788 -9.38 13.91 16.95
N THR A 789 -8.33 13.97 16.13
CA THR A 789 -7.07 14.71 16.41
C THR A 789 -7.23 16.19 16.81
N ALA A 790 -8.33 16.84 16.40
CA ALA A 790 -8.65 18.22 16.74
C ALA A 790 -9.40 18.40 18.08
N GLY A 791 -9.83 17.30 18.72
CA GLY A 791 -10.77 17.30 19.86
C GLY A 791 -12.25 17.42 19.45
N PHE A 792 -12.54 17.55 18.15
CA PHE A 792 -13.88 17.60 17.57
C PHE A 792 -13.87 17.03 16.15
N GLN A 793 -15.02 16.54 15.68
CA GLN A 793 -15.19 16.08 14.29
C GLN A 793 -14.95 17.24 13.30
N ARG A 794 -14.05 17.06 12.35
CA ARG A 794 -13.92 17.95 11.19
C ARG A 794 -15.17 17.82 10.31
N ARG A 795 -15.59 18.94 9.69
CA ARG A 795 -16.58 18.91 8.62
C ARG A 795 -15.94 18.37 7.33
N ILE A 796 -16.56 17.38 6.71
CA ILE A 796 -16.08 16.67 5.52
C ILE A 796 -17.14 16.68 4.42
N SER A 797 -16.69 16.38 3.20
CA SER A 797 -17.53 16.32 2.00
C SER A 797 -18.45 15.09 1.94
N ASN A 798 -17.93 13.92 2.34
CA ASN A 798 -18.58 12.64 2.11
C ASN A 798 -18.14 11.58 3.14
N ALA A 799 -19.00 10.58 3.33
CA ALA A 799 -18.83 9.45 4.25
C ALA A 799 -19.10 8.12 3.54
N LEU A 800 -18.64 7.02 4.13
CA LEU A 800 -19.13 5.67 3.80
C LEU A 800 -20.04 5.23 4.96
N ILE A 801 -21.30 4.95 4.65
CA ILE A 801 -22.36 4.70 5.64
C ILE A 801 -22.87 3.26 5.60
N LEU A 802 -23.36 2.77 6.75
CA LEU A 802 -23.95 1.45 6.94
C LEU A 802 -25.44 1.59 7.26
N LYS A 803 -26.31 1.08 6.39
CA LYS A 803 -27.77 1.05 6.57
C LYS A 803 -28.24 -0.39 6.79
N ARG A 804 -29.31 -0.56 7.57
CA ARG A 804 -29.99 -1.86 7.68
C ARG A 804 -30.70 -2.15 6.36
N LEU A 805 -30.66 -3.41 5.91
CA LEU A 805 -31.52 -3.92 4.85
C LEU A 805 -32.98 -4.01 5.32
#